data_AF-A0A0C3BJ60-F1
#
_entry.id   AF-A0A0C3BJ60-F1
#
_cell.length_a   1.000
_cell.length_b   1.000
_cell.length_c   1.000
_cell.angle_alpha   90.00
_cell.angle_beta   90.00
_cell.angle_gamma   90.00
#
_symmetry.space_group_name_H-M   'P 1'
#
loop_
_entity.id
_entity.type
_entity.pdbx_description
1 polymer ?
#
loop_
_entity_poly.entity_id
_entity_poly.type
_entity_poly.pdbx_seq_one_letter_code
_entity_poly.pdbx_strand_id
1 'polypeptide(L)'
;FAEIVTVLDSLDDHLAFRTYLVGHDISSVDLAIWGACKGSGQVLAALKRGQHPHLSRFYAHVEKLPIPQQVLNSVNSARQKKVMTTSGFILDLPNAEMGKVVTRFPPEPSGYLHVGHAKAAMLNQYFAKAYKGKLLIRFDDTNPANEKEEFETTIMQDLEMMEITGDTVSHSSDFFDVLAEYAVKLIKSGNAYADDTEGAIMKQQRMDGIASKNREKSIDDTLAIFEEMKKGTEEGQRWCIRAKMSVDDVNKALRDPVIYRCNVTNPHHRTGDKWKVYPTYDFTCPILDSIEGVTHALRANEYRDRNAQYAWFQNALELRPCTIWDFSRLNFNYTLLSKRKLKKFVEEGMVWGWDDPRFPTIRGLRRRGMTAEALRQYILGLGASQSILHMEWDSIWSTNKKIIDPIAPRYYAVDRENSVKVTITGGPTAVEFKEMPRHKKNPAIGTKKTAYASEIIVDQADAQSFAIDEEITLMDWGNAIVRKIEKSATGVVESIVMELHLAGDFKKTEKKITWLATSSDAPKLIEASLVDFDYLLTKKKIEEDDDWLKFVTPVTEFRKDAFVDANCGVLEAGTVIQFERKGYYILDSVKRAGSDGSEVIGMEFFLIPDGKVGTVASKADIKTGGAIAPGTAASTISAAGAGNGSATAGVVASNARHAEGASGPPSAMYSVKAVNDAEPIEVEGLKMYKVKPVY
;
A
#
# COMPACT_ATOMS: atom_id res chain seq x y z
N PHE A 1 25.33 20.87 -20.83
CA PHE A 1 25.80 19.57 -21.38
C PHE A 1 27.11 19.72 -22.15
N ALA A 2 27.22 20.74 -23.01
CA ALA A 2 28.46 21.02 -23.76
C ALA A 2 29.72 21.10 -22.87
N GLU A 3 29.66 21.84 -21.76
CA GLU A 3 30.81 21.98 -20.83
C GLU A 3 31.28 20.66 -20.23
N ILE A 4 30.36 19.76 -19.87
CA ILE A 4 30.72 18.42 -19.35
C ILE A 4 31.42 17.60 -20.43
N VAL A 5 30.92 17.66 -21.67
CA VAL A 5 31.54 16.93 -22.79
C VAL A 5 32.94 17.47 -23.05
N THR A 6 33.14 18.79 -23.09
CA THR A 6 34.46 19.40 -23.28
C THR A 6 35.47 18.99 -22.20
N VAL A 7 35.03 18.88 -20.94
CA VAL A 7 35.89 18.39 -19.84
C VAL A 7 36.21 16.91 -20.00
N LEU A 8 35.25 16.08 -20.42
CA LEU A 8 35.47 14.66 -20.68
C LEU A 8 36.40 14.44 -21.87
N ASP A 9 36.28 15.24 -22.93
CA ASP A 9 37.17 15.21 -24.10
C ASP A 9 38.62 15.49 -23.65
N SER A 10 38.84 16.56 -22.88
CA SER A 10 40.17 16.91 -22.35
C SER A 10 40.76 15.83 -21.45
N LEU A 11 39.93 15.17 -20.63
CA LEU A 11 40.34 14.05 -19.80
C LEU A 11 40.69 12.81 -20.61
N ASP A 12 39.90 12.50 -21.64
CA ASP A 12 40.14 11.37 -22.55
C ASP A 12 41.45 11.56 -23.32
N ASP A 13 41.69 12.76 -23.85
CA ASP A 13 42.93 13.13 -24.54
C ASP A 13 44.15 13.00 -23.63
N HIS A 14 44.05 13.49 -22.38
CA HIS A 14 45.13 13.37 -21.42
C HIS A 14 45.45 11.91 -21.06
N LEU A 15 44.42 11.06 -21.05
CA LEU A 15 44.51 9.63 -20.76
C LEU A 15 44.88 8.78 -21.98
N ALA A 16 45.01 9.35 -23.17
CA ALA A 16 45.34 8.62 -24.40
C ALA A 16 46.62 7.77 -24.26
N PHE A 17 47.65 8.33 -23.60
CA PHE A 17 48.95 7.69 -23.41
C PHE A 17 49.29 7.39 -21.94
N ARG A 18 48.32 7.48 -21.03
CA ARG A 18 48.56 7.37 -19.58
C ARG A 18 47.64 6.36 -18.92
N THR A 19 48.14 5.63 -17.94
CA THR A 19 47.32 4.71 -17.12
C THR A 19 46.74 5.42 -15.90
N TYR A 20 47.48 6.39 -15.35
CA TYR A 20 47.08 7.24 -14.22
C TYR A 20 47.20 8.72 -14.64
N LEU A 21 46.42 9.59 -14.01
CA LEU A 21 46.40 11.03 -14.29
C LEU A 21 47.71 11.71 -13.87
N VAL A 22 48.35 11.21 -12.82
CA VAL A 22 49.59 11.75 -12.26
C VAL A 22 50.59 10.61 -12.02
N GLY A 23 51.76 10.69 -12.66
CA GLY A 23 52.85 9.72 -12.44
C GLY A 23 52.58 8.32 -13.01
N HIS A 24 53.14 7.31 -12.34
CA HIS A 24 53.11 5.90 -12.78
C HIS A 24 52.35 4.97 -11.84
N ASP A 25 51.77 5.49 -10.75
CA ASP A 25 51.00 4.76 -9.75
C ASP A 25 49.71 5.50 -9.39
N ILE A 26 48.79 4.79 -8.74
CA ILE A 26 47.51 5.38 -8.30
C ILE A 26 47.75 6.56 -7.34
N SER A 27 47.12 7.69 -7.63
CA SER A 27 47.18 8.90 -6.82
C SER A 27 45.80 9.29 -6.25
N SER A 28 45.80 10.26 -5.35
CA SER A 28 44.56 10.87 -4.84
C SER A 28 43.73 11.53 -5.95
N VAL A 29 44.38 12.03 -7.00
CA VAL A 29 43.72 12.64 -8.17
C VAL A 29 42.93 11.59 -8.95
N ASP A 30 43.49 10.39 -9.12
CA ASP A 30 42.82 9.30 -9.82
C ASP A 30 41.54 8.87 -9.09
N LEU A 31 41.62 8.75 -7.76
CA LEU A 31 40.48 8.41 -6.91
C LEU A 31 39.41 9.51 -6.92
N ALA A 32 39.81 10.79 -6.91
CA ALA A 32 38.90 11.92 -6.95
C ALA A 32 38.12 11.99 -8.27
N ILE A 33 38.82 11.84 -9.41
CA ILE A 33 38.19 11.85 -10.73
C ILE A 33 37.31 10.62 -10.93
N TRP A 34 37.78 9.43 -10.54
CA TRP A 34 36.93 8.22 -10.56
C TRP A 34 35.66 8.40 -9.72
N GLY A 35 35.77 8.94 -8.51
CA GLY A 35 34.65 9.23 -7.63
C GLY A 35 33.66 10.23 -8.24
N ALA A 36 34.16 11.29 -8.86
CA ALA A 36 33.34 12.28 -9.57
C ALA A 36 32.60 11.66 -10.76
N CYS A 37 33.27 10.82 -11.56
CA CYS A 37 32.63 10.07 -12.63
C CYS A 37 31.54 9.13 -12.10
N LYS A 38 31.82 8.38 -11.02
CA LYS A 38 30.86 7.44 -10.39
C LYS A 38 29.63 8.16 -9.83
N GLY A 39 29.81 9.36 -9.28
CA GLY A 39 28.74 10.18 -8.70
C GLY A 39 27.80 10.82 -9.73
N SER A 40 28.21 10.89 -11.01
CA SER A 40 27.43 11.55 -12.07
C SER A 40 26.81 10.56 -13.05
N GLY A 41 25.48 10.43 -13.01
CA GLY A 41 24.74 9.57 -13.96
C GLY A 41 24.91 9.99 -15.42
N GLN A 42 25.12 11.28 -15.69
CA GLN A 42 25.34 11.81 -17.04
C GLN A 42 26.71 11.38 -17.61
N VAL A 43 27.75 11.40 -16.77
CA VAL A 43 29.10 10.94 -17.15
C VAL A 43 29.10 9.43 -17.37
N LEU A 44 28.48 8.65 -16.47
CA LEU A 44 28.36 7.21 -16.65
C LEU A 44 27.60 6.82 -17.93
N ALA A 45 26.57 7.59 -18.30
CA ALA A 45 25.86 7.40 -19.57
C ALA A 45 26.77 7.70 -20.78
N ALA A 46 27.61 8.74 -20.70
CA ALA A 46 28.59 9.06 -21.74
C ALA A 46 29.64 7.95 -21.91
N LEU A 47 30.20 7.44 -20.81
CA LEU A 47 31.16 6.32 -20.83
C LEU A 47 30.54 5.04 -21.42
N LYS A 48 29.27 4.75 -21.12
CA LYS A 48 28.53 3.61 -21.70
C LYS A 48 28.26 3.75 -23.20
N ARG A 49 28.19 4.98 -23.72
CA ARG A 49 28.06 5.25 -25.17
C ARG A 49 29.38 5.09 -25.94
N GLY A 50 30.49 4.84 -25.24
CA GLY A 50 31.79 4.55 -25.87
C GLY A 50 32.44 5.75 -26.56
N GLN A 51 32.00 6.98 -26.27
CA GLN A 51 32.51 8.21 -26.91
C GLN A 51 33.88 8.64 -26.40
N HIS A 52 34.30 8.14 -25.22
CA HIS A 52 35.56 8.48 -24.54
C HIS A 52 36.30 7.18 -24.17
N PRO A 53 37.00 6.53 -25.12
CA PRO A 53 37.57 5.20 -24.92
C PRO A 53 38.68 5.16 -23.86
N HIS A 54 39.51 6.20 -23.76
CA HIS A 54 40.64 6.25 -22.84
C HIS A 54 40.20 6.49 -21.39
N LEU A 55 39.23 7.37 -21.20
CA LEU A 55 38.57 7.63 -19.93
C LEU A 55 37.74 6.43 -19.48
N SER A 56 37.06 5.73 -20.40
CA SER A 56 36.33 4.50 -20.08
C SER A 56 37.27 3.40 -19.60
N ARG A 57 38.43 3.24 -20.26
CA ARG A 57 39.49 2.32 -19.82
C ARG A 57 40.02 2.69 -18.44
N PHE A 58 40.35 3.96 -18.22
CA PHE A 58 40.81 4.46 -16.93
C PHE A 58 39.80 4.19 -15.82
N TYR A 59 38.53 4.57 -16.05
CA TYR A 59 37.45 4.38 -15.09
C TYR A 59 37.28 2.90 -14.70
N ALA A 60 37.30 2.00 -15.69
CA ALA A 60 37.18 0.55 -15.46
C ALA A 60 38.42 -0.04 -14.76
N HIS A 61 39.62 0.50 -15.01
CA HIS A 61 40.86 0.11 -14.34
C HIS A 61 40.84 0.51 -12.86
N VAL A 62 40.58 1.79 -12.57
CA VAL A 62 40.55 2.32 -11.20
C VAL A 62 39.45 1.63 -10.38
N GLU A 63 38.26 1.39 -10.94
CA GLU A 63 37.17 0.71 -10.23
C GLU A 63 37.55 -0.68 -9.71
N LYS A 64 38.47 -1.39 -10.38
CA LYS A 64 38.91 -2.74 -9.98
C LYS A 64 39.98 -2.75 -8.90
N LEU A 65 40.54 -1.60 -8.53
CA LEU A 65 41.58 -1.52 -7.50
C LEU A 65 41.00 -1.74 -6.09
N PRO A 66 41.80 -2.23 -5.13
CA PRO A 66 41.31 -2.58 -3.79
C PRO A 66 40.60 -1.43 -3.06
N ILE A 67 41.13 -0.21 -3.14
CA ILE A 67 40.61 0.96 -2.43
C ILE A 67 39.20 1.34 -2.95
N PRO A 68 38.98 1.56 -4.26
CA PRO A 68 37.64 1.76 -4.83
C PRO A 68 36.64 0.65 -4.50
N GLN A 69 37.05 -0.62 -4.52
CA GLN A 69 36.16 -1.74 -4.16
C GLN A 69 35.75 -1.71 -2.69
N GLN A 70 36.66 -1.39 -1.78
CA GLN A 70 36.33 -1.20 -0.36
C GLN A 70 35.34 -0.03 -0.16
N VAL A 71 35.54 1.08 -0.85
CA VAL A 71 34.61 2.23 -0.82
C VAL A 71 33.24 1.81 -1.35
N LEU A 72 33.17 1.13 -2.50
CA LEU A 72 31.90 0.65 -3.07
C LEU A 72 31.17 -0.30 -2.13
N ASN A 73 31.88 -1.23 -1.49
CA ASN A 73 31.30 -2.13 -0.50
C ASN A 73 30.74 -1.35 0.70
N SER A 74 31.49 -0.39 1.24
CA SER A 74 31.04 0.44 2.36
C SER A 74 29.81 1.29 2.00
N VAL A 75 29.77 1.87 0.80
CA VAL A 75 28.64 2.66 0.30
C VAL A 75 27.43 1.76 0.04
N ASN A 76 27.62 0.54 -0.47
CA ASN A 76 26.53 -0.42 -0.68
C ASN A 76 25.95 -0.93 0.65
N SER A 77 26.80 -1.23 1.64
CA SER A 77 26.35 -1.56 3.00
C SER A 77 25.66 -0.38 3.68
N ALA A 78 26.15 0.84 3.49
CA ALA A 78 25.50 2.05 3.97
C ALA A 78 24.17 2.30 3.25
N ARG A 79 24.07 2.05 1.95
CA ARG A 79 22.79 2.10 1.19
C ARG A 79 21.81 1.04 1.67
N GLN A 80 22.24 -0.16 2.01
CA GLN A 80 21.35 -1.16 2.62
C GLN A 80 20.82 -0.70 3.99
N LYS A 81 21.66 -0.06 4.82
CA LYS A 81 21.21 0.61 6.06
C LYS A 81 20.36 1.86 5.79
N LYS A 82 20.57 2.56 4.67
CA LYS A 82 19.77 3.73 4.26
C LYS A 82 18.44 3.35 3.59
N VAL A 83 18.33 2.15 3.03
CA VAL A 83 17.04 1.57 2.60
C VAL A 83 16.16 1.27 3.83
N MET A 84 16.77 1.00 5.00
CA MET A 84 16.07 0.98 6.30
C MET A 84 15.77 2.38 6.88
N THR A 85 16.29 3.46 6.31
CA THR A 85 15.97 4.85 6.71
C THR A 85 15.48 5.62 5.50
N THR A 86 14.19 5.42 5.19
CA THR A 86 13.32 6.13 4.25
C THR A 86 13.88 7.46 3.73
N SER A 87 14.73 7.41 2.70
CA SER A 87 15.16 8.60 1.98
C SER A 87 14.04 9.04 1.03
N GLY A 88 13.27 10.05 1.41
CA GLY A 88 12.30 10.69 0.51
C GLY A 88 11.42 11.79 1.12
N PHE A 89 10.88 11.61 2.32
CA PHE A 89 9.97 12.59 2.93
C PHE A 89 10.09 12.52 4.45
N ILE A 90 10.86 13.43 5.06
CA ILE A 90 10.74 13.67 6.50
C ILE A 90 9.42 14.41 6.67
N LEU A 91 8.40 13.75 7.19
CA LEU A 91 7.27 14.48 7.76
C LEU A 91 7.75 15.08 9.07
N ASP A 92 7.74 16.40 9.18
CA ASP A 92 8.02 17.09 10.44
C ASP A 92 6.71 17.55 11.09
N LEU A 93 6.66 17.46 12.42
CA LEU A 93 5.57 18.03 13.20
C LEU A 93 5.89 19.50 13.55
N PRO A 94 4.93 20.42 13.33
CA PRO A 94 5.14 21.82 13.67
C PRO A 94 5.27 22.00 15.18
N ASN A 95 6.31 22.72 15.63
CA ASN A 95 6.59 22.98 17.05
C ASN A 95 6.85 21.72 17.90
N ALA A 96 7.28 20.63 17.27
CA ALA A 96 7.66 19.42 17.99
C ALA A 96 9.01 19.55 18.69
N GLU A 97 9.04 19.18 19.96
CA GLU A 97 10.26 19.11 20.77
C GLU A 97 10.63 17.65 21.04
N MET A 98 11.91 17.33 20.85
CA MET A 98 12.46 15.99 21.09
C MET A 98 12.25 15.57 22.55
N GLY A 99 11.72 14.36 22.76
CA GLY A 99 11.38 13.82 24.08
C GLY A 99 10.04 14.27 24.65
N LYS A 100 9.37 15.26 24.03
CA LYS A 100 8.12 15.84 24.57
C LYS A 100 6.88 15.55 23.72
N VAL A 101 7.05 15.06 22.49
CA VAL A 101 5.91 14.74 21.62
C VAL A 101 5.06 13.65 22.26
N VAL A 102 3.79 13.93 22.44
CA VAL A 102 2.76 12.95 22.79
C VAL A 102 1.71 12.96 21.68
N THR A 103 1.49 11.80 21.09
CA THR A 103 0.48 11.53 20.07
C THR A 103 -0.54 10.52 20.59
N ARG A 104 -1.68 10.36 19.91
CA ARG A 104 -2.66 9.32 20.24
C ARG A 104 -3.32 8.71 19.03
N PHE A 105 -3.52 7.40 19.08
CA PHE A 105 -4.43 6.68 18.20
C PHE A 105 -5.74 6.40 18.98
N PRO A 106 -6.86 7.08 18.64
CA PRO A 106 -8.09 6.96 19.39
C PRO A 106 -9.18 6.17 18.63
N PRO A 107 -9.10 4.83 18.53
CA PRO A 107 -10.14 4.06 17.83
C PRO A 107 -11.41 3.91 18.66
N GLU A 108 -12.57 4.02 18.01
CA GLU A 108 -13.85 3.58 18.60
C GLU A 108 -13.91 2.04 18.58
N PRO A 109 -14.19 1.36 19.70
CA PRO A 109 -14.27 -0.10 19.79
C PRO A 109 -15.59 -0.64 19.21
N SER A 110 -15.83 -0.34 17.93
CA SER A 110 -17.07 -0.68 17.20
C SER A 110 -16.85 -1.57 15.97
N GLY A 111 -15.64 -2.08 15.77
CA GLY A 111 -15.31 -2.98 14.66
C GLY A 111 -13.82 -3.19 14.43
N TYR A 112 -13.50 -4.03 13.47
CA TYR A 112 -12.13 -4.39 13.07
C TYR A 112 -11.38 -3.22 12.44
N LEU A 113 -10.05 -3.18 12.61
CA LEU A 113 -9.23 -2.19 11.92
C LEU A 113 -9.12 -2.55 10.44
N HIS A 114 -8.93 -1.51 9.62
CA HIS A 114 -8.75 -1.63 8.18
C HIS A 114 -7.64 -0.69 7.73
N VAL A 115 -7.26 -0.76 6.46
CA VAL A 115 -6.12 -0.01 5.90
C VAL A 115 -6.19 1.51 6.16
N GLY A 116 -7.39 2.10 6.21
CA GLY A 116 -7.59 3.48 6.65
C GLY A 116 -7.14 3.77 8.09
N HIS A 117 -7.40 2.85 9.03
CA HIS A 117 -6.94 2.93 10.41
C HIS A 117 -5.42 2.70 10.52
N ALA A 118 -4.84 1.83 9.69
CA ALA A 118 -3.38 1.63 9.65
C ALA A 118 -2.65 2.94 9.41
N LYS A 119 -3.13 3.78 8.48
CA LYS A 119 -2.53 5.10 8.24
C LYS A 119 -2.48 5.95 9.51
N ALA A 120 -3.59 6.06 10.22
CA ALA A 120 -3.67 6.83 11.45
C ALA A 120 -2.74 6.25 12.55
N ALA A 121 -2.81 4.96 12.79
CA ALA A 121 -2.02 4.30 13.84
C ALA A 121 -0.52 4.39 13.56
N MET A 122 -0.10 4.09 12.32
CA MET A 122 1.32 4.13 11.92
C MET A 122 1.89 5.55 11.92
N LEU A 123 1.12 6.57 11.51
CA LEU A 123 1.58 7.95 11.57
C LEU A 123 1.79 8.41 13.02
N ASN A 124 0.84 8.12 13.92
CA ASN A 124 0.99 8.46 15.33
C ASN A 124 2.22 7.76 15.93
N GLN A 125 2.40 6.46 15.68
CA GLN A 125 3.58 5.75 16.18
C GLN A 125 4.89 6.28 15.56
N TYR A 126 4.88 6.59 14.26
CA TYR A 126 6.05 7.14 13.57
C TYR A 126 6.52 8.42 14.24
N PHE A 127 5.63 9.39 14.47
CA PHE A 127 6.00 10.65 15.10
C PHE A 127 6.41 10.48 16.55
N ALA A 128 5.72 9.62 17.33
CA ALA A 128 6.15 9.29 18.67
C ALA A 128 7.60 8.77 18.68
N LYS A 129 7.93 7.80 17.80
CA LYS A 129 9.29 7.25 17.70
C LYS A 129 10.30 8.27 17.18
N ALA A 130 9.97 9.01 16.12
CA ALA A 130 10.86 9.98 15.47
C ALA A 130 11.30 11.09 16.42
N TYR A 131 10.39 11.54 17.29
CA TYR A 131 10.66 12.58 18.29
C TYR A 131 10.96 12.02 19.69
N LYS A 132 11.24 10.71 19.84
CA LYS A 132 11.48 10.06 21.15
C LYS A 132 10.40 10.37 22.20
N GLY A 133 9.17 10.54 21.72
CA GLY A 133 7.98 10.86 22.46
C GLY A 133 7.19 9.63 22.87
N LYS A 134 5.87 9.80 23.06
CA LYS A 134 4.93 8.76 23.48
C LYS A 134 3.75 8.62 22.52
N LEU A 135 3.29 7.39 22.37
CA LEU A 135 2.03 7.02 21.71
C LEU A 135 1.02 6.55 22.76
N LEU A 136 -0.11 7.24 22.83
CA LEU A 136 -1.27 6.82 23.61
C LEU A 136 -2.22 6.01 22.71
N ILE A 137 -2.74 4.88 23.20
CA ILE A 137 -3.87 4.18 22.59
C ILE A 137 -5.08 4.48 23.46
N ARG A 138 -6.01 5.30 22.96
CA ARG A 138 -7.21 5.65 23.71
C ARG A 138 -8.43 5.01 23.06
N PHE A 139 -9.09 4.08 23.73
CA PHE A 139 -10.39 3.63 23.24
C PHE A 139 -11.39 4.75 23.42
N ASP A 140 -11.94 5.23 22.30
CA ASP A 140 -12.98 6.25 22.31
C ASP A 140 -14.34 5.58 22.48
N ASP A 141 -14.59 5.14 23.71
CA ASP A 141 -15.78 4.41 24.14
C ASP A 141 -16.86 5.34 24.70
N THR A 142 -17.29 6.32 23.90
CA THR A 142 -18.31 7.31 24.34
C THR A 142 -19.73 6.94 23.91
N ASN A 143 -19.90 5.84 23.17
CA ASN A 143 -21.15 5.46 22.53
C ASN A 143 -21.56 4.01 22.87
N PRO A 144 -22.33 3.81 23.95
CA PRO A 144 -22.66 2.47 24.46
C PRO A 144 -23.51 1.62 23.48
N ALA A 145 -24.07 2.21 22.43
CA ALA A 145 -24.88 1.49 21.44
C ALA A 145 -24.07 0.61 20.47
N ASN A 146 -22.83 1.00 20.18
CA ASN A 146 -22.05 0.41 19.10
C ASN A 146 -20.81 -0.35 19.58
N GLU A 147 -20.55 -0.31 20.88
CA GLU A 147 -19.27 -0.70 21.47
C GLU A 147 -19.39 -2.04 22.19
N LYS A 148 -18.33 -2.84 22.07
CA LYS A 148 -18.25 -4.15 22.72
C LYS A 148 -16.82 -4.46 23.12
N GLU A 149 -16.66 -5.17 24.23
CA GLU A 149 -15.36 -5.62 24.75
C GLU A 149 -14.56 -6.47 23.73
N GLU A 150 -15.26 -7.27 22.91
CA GLU A 150 -14.63 -8.09 21.85
C GLU A 150 -13.81 -7.24 20.86
N PHE A 151 -14.24 -6.00 20.59
CA PHE A 151 -13.56 -5.13 19.63
C PHE A 151 -12.30 -4.50 20.22
N GLU A 152 -12.23 -4.23 21.52
CA GLU A 152 -11.00 -3.74 22.15
C GLU A 152 -9.87 -4.76 22.01
N THR A 153 -10.16 -6.01 22.39
CA THR A 153 -9.21 -7.13 22.27
C THR A 153 -8.76 -7.29 20.82
N THR A 154 -9.71 -7.23 19.89
CA THR A 154 -9.44 -7.35 18.45
C THR A 154 -8.57 -6.21 17.93
N ILE A 155 -8.84 -4.97 18.33
CA ILE A 155 -8.07 -3.78 17.93
C ILE A 155 -6.63 -3.88 18.46
N MET A 156 -6.43 -4.30 19.71
CA MET A 156 -5.09 -4.50 20.26
C MET A 156 -4.30 -5.57 19.49
N GLN A 157 -4.95 -6.69 19.14
CA GLN A 157 -4.35 -7.71 18.28
C GLN A 157 -4.03 -7.18 16.88
N ASP A 158 -4.91 -6.37 16.28
CA ASP A 158 -4.66 -5.76 14.97
C ASP A 158 -3.47 -4.78 15.02
N LEU A 159 -3.34 -4.02 16.11
CA LEU A 159 -2.18 -3.14 16.36
C LEU A 159 -0.89 -3.96 16.49
N GLU A 160 -0.92 -5.07 17.23
CA GLU A 160 0.22 -5.99 17.36
C GLU A 160 0.61 -6.59 15.99
N MET A 161 -0.35 -6.98 15.16
CA MET A 161 -0.10 -7.46 13.79
C MET A 161 0.56 -6.42 12.88
N MET A 162 0.42 -5.13 13.20
CA MET A 162 1.09 -4.00 12.54
C MET A 162 2.40 -3.60 13.24
N GLU A 163 2.80 -4.32 14.28
CA GLU A 163 3.94 -4.02 15.15
C GLU A 163 3.82 -2.64 15.83
N ILE A 164 2.58 -2.27 16.18
CA ILE A 164 2.25 -1.03 16.87
C ILE A 164 2.01 -1.35 18.34
N THR A 165 2.74 -0.64 19.20
CA THR A 165 2.63 -0.72 20.65
C THR A 165 2.51 0.72 21.16
N GLY A 166 1.53 0.96 22.03
CA GLY A 166 1.40 2.22 22.76
C GLY A 166 2.18 2.19 24.06
N ASP A 167 2.62 3.36 24.51
CA ASP A 167 3.24 3.58 25.82
C ASP A 167 2.19 3.54 26.95
N THR A 168 0.94 3.85 26.64
CA THR A 168 -0.18 3.83 27.59
C THR A 168 -1.47 3.51 26.86
N VAL A 169 -2.36 2.77 27.53
CA VAL A 169 -3.72 2.50 27.09
C VAL A 169 -4.69 3.18 28.05
N SER A 170 -5.68 3.88 27.52
CA SER A 170 -6.73 4.55 28.29
C SER A 170 -8.09 4.41 27.61
N HIS A 171 -9.15 4.73 28.34
CA HIS A 171 -10.52 4.71 27.83
C HIS A 171 -11.17 6.07 28.09
N SER A 172 -11.92 6.60 27.11
CA SER A 172 -12.71 7.82 27.31
C SER A 172 -13.65 7.70 28.52
N SER A 173 -14.19 6.49 28.75
CA SER A 173 -15.09 6.20 29.87
C SER A 173 -14.44 6.24 31.26
N ASP A 174 -13.10 6.15 31.36
CA ASP A 174 -12.37 6.40 32.61
C ASP A 174 -12.53 7.84 33.09
N PHE A 175 -12.86 8.75 32.17
CA PHE A 175 -12.95 10.19 32.41
C PHE A 175 -14.39 10.72 32.41
N PHE A 176 -15.44 9.87 32.43
CA PHE A 176 -16.82 10.36 32.41
C PHE A 176 -17.18 11.29 33.57
N ASP A 177 -16.67 11.01 34.78
CA ASP A 177 -16.84 11.91 35.93
C ASP A 177 -16.23 13.29 35.65
N VAL A 178 -14.98 13.32 35.15
CA VAL A 178 -14.27 14.56 34.77
C VAL A 178 -14.98 15.29 33.62
N LEU A 179 -15.44 14.57 32.60
CA LEU A 179 -16.16 15.14 31.47
C LEU A 179 -17.50 15.75 31.90
N ALA A 180 -18.18 15.17 32.89
CA ALA A 180 -19.42 15.73 33.44
C ALA A 180 -19.15 17.02 34.22
N GLU A 181 -18.05 17.08 34.99
CA GLU A 181 -17.60 18.30 35.67
C GLU A 181 -17.30 19.44 34.67
N TYR A 182 -16.65 19.14 33.55
CA TYR A 182 -16.41 20.13 32.49
C TYR A 182 -17.70 20.60 31.81
N ALA A 183 -18.70 19.74 31.63
CA ALA A 183 -20.00 20.17 31.15
C ALA A 183 -20.67 21.15 32.12
N VAL A 184 -20.61 20.86 33.43
CA VAL A 184 -21.09 21.77 34.47
C VAL A 184 -20.32 23.10 34.44
N LYS A 185 -19.00 23.08 34.23
CA LYS A 185 -18.18 24.30 34.06
C LYS A 185 -18.68 25.15 32.88
N LEU A 186 -18.93 24.55 31.71
CA LEU A 186 -19.48 25.26 30.54
C LEU A 186 -20.87 25.84 30.80
N ILE A 187 -21.75 25.09 31.47
CA ILE A 187 -23.10 25.58 31.80
C ILE A 187 -23.00 26.80 32.73
N LYS A 188 -22.19 26.71 33.79
CA LYS A 188 -21.99 27.81 34.76
C LYS A 188 -21.34 29.05 34.15
N SER A 189 -20.53 28.88 33.11
CA SER A 189 -19.94 30.02 32.39
C SER A 189 -20.88 30.60 31.31
N GLY A 190 -22.12 30.11 31.18
CA GLY A 190 -23.07 30.53 30.16
C GLY A 190 -22.74 30.05 28.75
N ASN A 191 -21.81 29.10 28.61
CA ASN A 191 -21.32 28.57 27.33
C ASN A 191 -22.00 27.25 26.93
N ALA A 192 -23.04 26.81 27.64
CA ALA A 192 -23.86 25.67 27.28
C ALA A 192 -25.29 25.82 27.81
N TYR A 193 -26.26 25.19 27.14
CA TYR A 193 -27.67 25.24 27.48
C TYR A 193 -28.36 23.90 27.18
N ALA A 194 -29.49 23.64 27.85
CA ALA A 194 -30.31 22.45 27.60
C ALA A 194 -31.32 22.68 26.47
N ASP A 195 -31.46 21.71 25.57
CA ASP A 195 -32.35 21.80 24.40
C ASP A 195 -33.17 20.50 24.21
N ASP A 196 -34.49 20.62 24.11
CA ASP A 196 -35.45 19.54 23.84
C ASP A 196 -35.99 19.58 22.40
N THR A 197 -35.40 20.41 21.53
CA THR A 197 -35.78 20.48 20.11
C THR A 197 -35.59 19.12 19.44
N GLU A 198 -36.63 18.63 18.75
CA GLU A 198 -36.57 17.37 18.01
C GLU A 198 -35.40 17.36 17.00
N GLY A 199 -34.71 16.22 16.88
CA GLY A 199 -33.46 16.12 16.12
C GLY A 199 -33.53 16.59 14.66
N ALA A 200 -34.63 16.32 13.94
CA ALA A 200 -34.82 16.77 12.56
C ALA A 200 -34.93 18.31 12.47
N ILE A 201 -35.71 18.90 13.37
CA ILE A 201 -35.90 20.36 13.48
C ILE A 201 -34.59 21.02 13.92
N MET A 202 -33.90 20.46 14.91
CA MET A 202 -32.60 20.95 15.36
C MET A 202 -31.58 20.97 14.21
N LYS A 203 -31.54 19.90 13.41
CA LYS A 203 -30.67 19.84 12.23
C LYS A 203 -31.02 20.94 11.24
N GLN A 204 -32.30 21.15 10.94
CA GLN A 204 -32.74 22.21 10.04
C GLN A 204 -32.37 23.60 10.57
N GLN A 205 -32.73 23.91 11.82
CA GLN A 205 -32.39 25.17 12.47
C GLN A 205 -30.88 25.47 12.40
N ARG A 206 -30.04 24.47 12.69
CA ARG A 206 -28.58 24.60 12.56
C ARG A 206 -28.14 24.88 11.13
N MET A 207 -28.78 24.29 10.12
CA MET A 207 -28.45 24.54 8.72
C MET A 207 -28.87 25.94 8.27
N ASP A 208 -29.99 26.43 8.78
CA ASP A 208 -30.59 27.73 8.42
C ASP A 208 -30.07 28.89 9.28
N GLY A 209 -29.27 28.61 10.31
CA GLY A 209 -28.69 29.63 11.19
C GLY A 209 -29.65 30.15 12.28
N ILE A 210 -30.66 29.35 12.64
CA ILE A 210 -31.75 29.74 13.53
C ILE A 210 -31.44 29.28 14.95
N ALA A 211 -31.54 30.20 15.92
CA ALA A 211 -31.39 29.89 17.34
C ALA A 211 -32.50 28.95 17.84
N SER A 212 -32.15 28.00 18.71
CA SER A 212 -33.17 27.23 19.44
C SER A 212 -33.95 28.15 20.38
N LYS A 213 -35.24 27.85 20.57
CA LYS A 213 -36.09 28.54 21.55
C LYS A 213 -35.55 28.43 22.98
N ASN A 214 -34.78 27.38 23.26
CA ASN A 214 -34.19 27.14 24.58
C ASN A 214 -32.78 27.74 24.75
N ARG A 215 -32.23 28.43 23.73
CA ARG A 215 -30.84 28.93 23.75
C ARG A 215 -30.52 29.91 24.89
N GLU A 216 -31.53 30.66 25.31
CA GLU A 216 -31.43 31.64 26.40
C GLU A 216 -31.99 31.11 27.74
N LYS A 217 -32.12 29.79 27.88
CA LYS A 217 -32.51 29.15 29.14
C LYS A 217 -31.50 29.48 30.24
N SER A 218 -31.97 29.67 31.47
CA SER A 218 -31.12 30.07 32.58
C SER A 218 -30.09 28.99 32.94
N ILE A 219 -29.02 29.41 33.63
CA ILE A 219 -27.98 28.50 34.12
C ILE A 219 -28.58 27.48 35.09
N ASP A 220 -29.40 27.93 36.04
CA ASP A 220 -30.01 27.07 37.06
C ASP A 220 -30.98 26.05 36.46
N ASP A 221 -31.81 26.47 35.49
CA ASP A 221 -32.71 25.54 34.78
C ASP A 221 -31.92 24.50 33.98
N THR A 222 -30.84 24.93 33.32
CA THR A 222 -29.97 24.02 32.55
C THR A 222 -29.29 23.00 33.45
N LEU A 223 -28.80 23.41 34.63
CA LEU A 223 -28.21 22.51 35.62
C LEU A 223 -29.24 21.53 36.17
N ALA A 224 -30.44 21.99 36.49
CA ALA A 224 -31.52 21.12 36.97
C ALA A 224 -31.89 20.06 35.91
N ILE A 225 -32.02 20.47 34.65
CA ILE A 225 -32.26 19.54 33.53
C ILE A 225 -31.11 18.55 33.37
N PHE A 226 -29.85 19.01 33.45
CA PHE A 226 -28.70 18.11 33.32
C PHE A 226 -28.64 17.06 34.44
N GLU A 227 -29.05 17.39 35.66
CA GLU A 227 -29.19 16.40 36.74
C GLU A 227 -30.33 15.41 36.47
N GLU A 228 -31.46 15.84 35.90
CA GLU A 228 -32.52 14.94 35.46
C GLU A 228 -32.07 14.02 34.30
N MET A 229 -31.30 14.56 33.36
CA MET A 229 -30.66 13.78 32.30
C MET A 229 -29.75 12.71 32.90
N LYS A 230 -28.88 13.05 33.85
CA LYS A 230 -27.98 12.10 34.53
C LYS A 230 -28.72 10.98 35.25
N LYS A 231 -29.89 11.26 35.83
CA LYS A 231 -30.79 10.26 36.44
C LYS A 231 -31.51 9.40 35.40
N GLY A 232 -31.58 9.85 34.14
CA GLY A 232 -32.28 9.15 33.07
C GLY A 232 -33.80 9.17 33.21
N THR A 233 -34.38 10.19 33.87
CA THR A 233 -35.84 10.31 34.01
C THR A 233 -36.51 10.50 32.65
N GLU A 234 -37.82 10.22 32.54
CA GLU A 234 -38.57 10.43 31.29
C GLU A 234 -38.43 11.86 30.76
N GLU A 235 -38.43 12.83 31.67
CA GLU A 235 -38.18 14.22 31.32
C GLU A 235 -36.73 14.41 30.86
N GLY A 236 -35.74 13.96 31.63
CA GLY A 236 -34.33 14.06 31.25
C GLY A 236 -33.99 13.46 29.88
N GLN A 237 -34.65 12.37 29.49
CA GLN A 237 -34.44 11.72 28.19
C GLN A 237 -34.85 12.58 26.99
N ARG A 238 -35.71 13.59 27.18
CA ARG A 238 -36.14 14.52 26.13
C ARG A 238 -35.09 15.59 25.81
N TRP A 239 -34.11 15.78 26.69
CA TRP A 239 -33.15 16.87 26.62
C TRP A 239 -31.76 16.40 26.13
N CYS A 240 -31.05 17.34 25.51
CA CYS A 240 -29.61 17.26 25.29
C CYS A 240 -28.94 18.55 25.79
N ILE A 241 -27.63 18.52 26.02
CA ILE A 241 -26.87 19.74 26.29
C ILE A 241 -26.14 20.15 25.02
N ARG A 242 -26.25 21.43 24.66
CA ARG A 242 -25.58 22.05 23.51
C ARG A 242 -24.58 23.09 23.98
N ALA A 243 -23.43 23.17 23.33
CA ALA A 243 -22.54 24.30 23.50
C ALA A 243 -23.19 25.57 22.93
N LYS A 244 -22.99 26.70 23.59
CA LYS A 244 -23.46 28.03 23.17
C LYS A 244 -22.29 28.76 22.50
N MET A 245 -22.19 28.62 21.20
CA MET A 245 -21.14 29.17 20.35
C MET A 245 -21.76 30.25 19.46
N SER A 246 -22.00 29.94 18.19
CA SER A 246 -22.72 30.79 17.23
C SER A 246 -23.95 30.05 16.70
N VAL A 247 -24.94 30.79 16.20
CA VAL A 247 -26.09 30.20 15.52
C VAL A 247 -25.92 30.18 14.01
N ASP A 248 -25.19 31.16 13.45
CA ASP A 248 -25.13 31.48 12.03
C ASP A 248 -23.71 31.46 11.42
N ASP A 249 -22.69 31.01 12.18
CA ASP A 249 -21.30 30.90 11.71
C ASP A 249 -21.20 30.20 10.35
N VAL A 250 -20.33 30.68 9.47
CA VAL A 250 -20.11 30.07 8.16
C VAL A 250 -19.67 28.61 8.32
N ASN A 251 -18.88 28.31 9.33
CA ASN A 251 -18.54 26.96 9.74
C ASN A 251 -19.66 26.34 10.58
N LYS A 252 -20.43 25.44 9.96
CA LYS A 252 -21.57 24.76 10.58
C LYS A 252 -21.20 23.89 11.79
N ALA A 253 -19.93 23.53 11.97
CA ALA A 253 -19.47 22.83 13.18
C ALA A 253 -19.55 23.71 14.43
N LEU A 254 -19.43 25.04 14.28
CA LEU A 254 -19.53 26.01 15.38
C LEU A 254 -20.98 26.39 15.71
N ARG A 255 -21.96 25.80 15.00
CA ARG A 255 -23.38 26.10 15.19
C ARG A 255 -23.98 25.30 16.33
N ASP A 256 -23.80 25.78 17.55
CA ASP A 256 -24.29 25.23 18.82
C ASP A 256 -24.34 23.68 18.83
N PRO A 257 -23.19 22.99 18.76
CA PRO A 257 -23.13 21.52 18.68
C PRO A 257 -23.63 20.86 19.97
N VAL A 258 -24.21 19.67 19.84
CA VAL A 258 -24.57 18.83 20.99
C VAL A 258 -23.31 18.29 21.66
N ILE A 259 -23.21 18.44 22.98
CA ILE A 259 -22.08 17.97 23.80
C ILE A 259 -22.44 16.80 24.71
N TYR A 260 -23.70 16.64 25.09
CA TYR A 260 -24.21 15.51 25.87
C TYR A 260 -25.59 15.07 25.39
N ARG A 261 -25.82 13.76 25.44
CA ARG A 261 -27.10 13.11 25.10
C ARG A 261 -27.45 12.01 26.10
N CYS A 262 -28.74 11.76 26.29
CA CYS A 262 -29.23 10.62 27.07
C CYS A 262 -29.16 9.32 26.24
N ASN A 263 -28.73 8.23 26.88
CA ASN A 263 -28.91 6.86 26.41
C ASN A 263 -29.18 5.98 27.62
N VAL A 264 -30.45 5.63 27.82
CA VAL A 264 -30.88 4.76 28.93
C VAL A 264 -31.07 3.31 28.49
N THR A 265 -31.14 3.05 27.18
CA THR A 265 -31.50 1.74 26.63
C THR A 265 -30.31 0.80 26.57
N ASN A 266 -29.10 1.34 26.38
CA ASN A 266 -27.91 0.55 26.13
C ASN A 266 -26.93 0.72 27.30
N PRO A 267 -26.64 -0.34 28.07
CA PRO A 267 -25.60 -0.28 29.09
C PRO A 267 -24.23 -0.13 28.43
N HIS A 268 -23.33 0.61 29.07
CA HIS A 268 -21.96 0.76 28.60
C HIS A 268 -21.16 -0.51 28.88
N HIS A 269 -20.38 -0.99 27.90
CA HIS A 269 -19.65 -2.27 28.03
C HIS A 269 -18.70 -2.30 29.25
N ARG A 270 -18.00 -1.19 29.58
CA ARG A 270 -17.18 -1.05 30.80
C ARG A 270 -17.91 -0.56 32.06
N THR A 271 -18.72 0.50 31.95
CA THR A 271 -19.31 1.19 33.12
C THR A 271 -20.74 0.75 33.45
N GLY A 272 -21.29 -0.20 32.69
CA GLY A 272 -22.63 -0.75 32.87
C GLY A 272 -23.70 0.33 32.83
N ASP A 273 -24.58 0.31 33.82
CA ASP A 273 -25.71 1.23 33.96
C ASP A 273 -25.38 2.49 34.79
N LYS A 274 -24.12 2.69 35.20
CA LYS A 274 -23.72 3.86 36.02
C LYS A 274 -24.11 5.18 35.37
N TRP A 275 -24.02 5.26 34.04
CA TRP A 275 -24.26 6.48 33.28
C TRP A 275 -25.51 6.35 32.41
N LYS A 276 -26.32 7.42 32.41
CA LYS A 276 -27.49 7.57 31.53
C LYS A 276 -27.31 8.71 30.52
N VAL A 277 -26.25 9.49 30.68
CA VAL A 277 -25.83 10.55 29.76
C VAL A 277 -24.42 10.26 29.29
N TYR A 278 -24.17 10.54 28.02
CA TYR A 278 -22.88 10.29 27.39
C TYR A 278 -22.42 11.53 26.62
N PRO A 279 -21.15 11.92 26.75
CA PRO A 279 -20.60 13.04 26.01
C PRO A 279 -20.47 12.69 24.52
N THR A 280 -20.47 13.70 23.65
CA THR A 280 -20.18 13.51 22.23
C THR A 280 -18.68 13.53 21.96
N TYR A 281 -18.26 12.86 20.88
CA TYR A 281 -16.87 12.87 20.40
C TYR A 281 -16.24 14.27 20.37
N ASP A 282 -16.98 15.25 19.83
CA ASP A 282 -16.49 16.61 19.66
C ASP A 282 -16.23 17.34 20.99
N PHE A 283 -16.94 16.95 22.06
CA PHE A 283 -16.72 17.47 23.41
C PHE A 283 -15.59 16.71 24.12
N THR A 284 -15.59 15.38 24.03
CA THR A 284 -14.63 14.50 24.72
C THR A 284 -13.20 14.70 24.22
N CYS A 285 -13.00 14.63 22.90
CA CYS A 285 -11.68 14.58 22.28
C CYS A 285 -10.75 15.76 22.67
N PRO A 286 -11.18 17.04 22.58
CA PRO A 286 -10.33 18.19 22.96
C PRO A 286 -9.97 18.23 24.44
N ILE A 287 -10.86 17.76 25.31
CA ILE A 287 -10.65 17.76 26.75
C ILE A 287 -9.61 16.70 27.12
N LEU A 288 -9.82 15.46 26.68
CA LEU A 288 -8.93 14.35 27.01
C LEU A 288 -7.56 14.51 26.38
N ASP A 289 -7.48 14.99 25.13
CA ASP A 289 -6.18 15.30 24.51
C ASP A 289 -5.39 16.33 25.35
N SER A 290 -6.07 17.29 26.00
CA SER A 290 -5.42 18.23 26.89
C SER A 290 -4.91 17.55 28.18
N ILE A 291 -5.80 16.82 28.87
CA ILE A 291 -5.57 16.15 30.16
C ILE A 291 -4.49 15.08 30.06
N GLU A 292 -4.53 14.24 29.03
CA GLU A 292 -3.59 13.15 28.80
C GLU A 292 -2.24 13.63 28.23
N GLY A 293 -2.07 14.95 28.08
CA GLY A 293 -0.79 15.53 27.66
C GLY A 293 -0.53 15.42 26.16
N VAL A 294 -1.53 15.11 25.33
CA VAL A 294 -1.38 15.08 23.86
C VAL A 294 -0.90 16.44 23.37
N THR A 295 0.25 16.44 22.69
CA THR A 295 0.85 17.64 22.10
C THR A 295 0.42 17.84 20.65
N HIS A 296 0.26 16.72 19.92
CA HIS A 296 -0.05 16.68 18.51
C HIS A 296 -1.20 15.70 18.27
N ALA A 297 -2.39 16.24 18.03
CA ALA A 297 -3.60 15.50 17.71
C ALA A 297 -3.65 15.29 16.20
N LEU A 298 -3.23 14.10 15.75
CA LEU A 298 -3.34 13.74 14.34
C LEU A 298 -4.78 13.38 13.99
N ARG A 299 -5.36 14.04 12.99
CA ARG A 299 -6.76 13.86 12.59
C ARG A 299 -6.90 13.73 11.07
N ALA A 300 -7.86 12.92 10.64
CA ALA A 300 -8.19 12.85 9.23
C ALA A 300 -8.89 14.14 8.77
N ASN A 301 -8.70 14.54 7.50
CA ASN A 301 -9.27 15.77 6.94
C ASN A 301 -10.79 15.91 7.04
N GLU A 302 -11.54 14.81 7.22
CA GLU A 302 -12.99 14.88 7.47
C GLU A 302 -13.37 15.69 8.71
N TYR A 303 -12.44 15.80 9.65
CA TYR A 303 -12.62 16.55 10.89
C TYR A 303 -12.10 17.98 10.80
N ARG A 304 -11.61 18.43 9.62
CA ARG A 304 -10.96 19.73 9.47
C ARG A 304 -11.87 20.89 9.85
N ASP A 305 -13.14 20.84 9.46
CA ASP A 305 -14.13 21.86 9.85
C ASP A 305 -14.33 21.92 11.37
N ARG A 306 -14.05 20.82 12.08
CA ARG A 306 -14.15 20.71 13.54
C ARG A 306 -12.89 21.16 14.27
N ASN A 307 -11.85 21.61 13.57
CA ASN A 307 -10.62 22.09 14.22
C ASN A 307 -10.87 23.41 14.99
N ALA A 308 -11.68 24.31 14.45
CA ALA A 308 -12.10 25.53 15.14
C ALA A 308 -12.95 25.19 16.39
N GLN A 309 -13.84 24.21 16.28
CA GLN A 309 -14.67 23.73 17.38
C GLN A 309 -13.80 23.11 18.50
N TYR A 310 -12.82 22.29 18.13
CA TYR A 310 -11.86 21.68 19.05
C TYR A 310 -11.10 22.75 19.84
N ALA A 311 -10.56 23.77 19.15
CA ALA A 311 -9.85 24.87 19.79
C ALA A 311 -10.77 25.71 20.70
N TRP A 312 -12.04 25.92 20.29
CA TRP A 312 -13.01 26.63 21.12
C TRP A 312 -13.25 25.91 22.45
N PHE A 313 -13.42 24.59 22.46
CA PHE A 313 -13.59 23.85 23.71
C PHE A 313 -12.39 23.99 24.64
N GLN A 314 -11.17 23.90 24.10
CA GLN A 314 -9.95 24.09 24.90
C GLN A 314 -9.87 25.50 25.49
N ASN A 315 -10.21 26.54 24.72
CA ASN A 315 -10.20 27.91 25.19
C ASN A 315 -11.30 28.18 26.23
N ALA A 316 -12.55 27.78 25.95
CA ALA A 316 -13.70 28.02 26.82
C ALA A 316 -13.56 27.30 28.18
N LEU A 317 -12.82 26.20 28.22
CA LEU A 317 -12.54 25.44 29.44
C LEU A 317 -11.20 25.79 30.09
N GLU A 318 -10.42 26.69 29.49
CA GLU A 318 -9.08 27.12 29.94
C GLU A 318 -8.09 25.95 30.01
N LEU A 319 -8.14 25.07 29.00
CA LEU A 319 -7.31 23.89 28.87
C LEU A 319 -6.04 24.18 28.08
N ARG A 320 -5.00 23.37 28.30
CA ARG A 320 -3.77 23.42 27.49
C ARG A 320 -4.12 23.13 26.02
N PRO A 321 -3.70 23.99 25.07
CA PRO A 321 -3.96 23.75 23.66
C PRO A 321 -3.18 22.54 23.15
N CYS A 322 -3.77 21.84 22.17
CA CYS A 322 -3.11 20.79 21.42
C CYS A 322 -2.94 21.21 19.94
N THR A 323 -1.78 20.97 19.36
CA THR A 323 -1.54 21.21 17.94
C THR A 323 -2.28 20.16 17.12
N ILE A 324 -3.12 20.57 16.18
CA ILE A 324 -3.80 19.64 15.28
C ILE A 324 -2.93 19.45 14.03
N TRP A 325 -2.74 18.20 13.62
CA TRP A 325 -2.05 17.86 12.38
C TRP A 325 -2.96 17.02 11.49
N ASP A 326 -3.47 17.64 10.43
CA ASP A 326 -4.43 17.01 9.54
C ASP A 326 -3.75 16.15 8.46
N PHE A 327 -4.30 14.96 8.21
CA PHE A 327 -3.87 14.06 7.13
C PHE A 327 -5.03 13.57 6.26
N SER A 328 -4.73 13.26 5.00
CA SER A 328 -5.74 12.65 4.11
C SER A 328 -6.04 11.21 4.50
N ARG A 329 -7.30 10.80 4.39
CA ARG A 329 -7.63 9.37 4.50
C ARG A 329 -7.01 8.58 3.37
N LEU A 330 -6.67 7.33 3.66
CA LEU A 330 -6.23 6.38 2.66
C LEU A 330 -7.46 5.71 2.05
N ASN A 331 -7.68 5.89 0.74
CA ASN A 331 -8.70 5.20 -0.02
C ASN A 331 -8.04 4.37 -1.12
N PHE A 332 -8.64 3.22 -1.46
CA PHE A 332 -8.19 2.39 -2.57
C PHE A 332 -9.30 2.24 -3.60
N ASN A 333 -8.93 2.09 -4.87
CA ASN A 333 -9.87 1.69 -5.91
C ASN A 333 -10.42 0.28 -5.62
N TYR A 334 -11.64 0.05 -6.10
CA TYR A 334 -12.39 -1.20 -5.94
C TYR A 334 -12.64 -1.62 -4.48
N THR A 335 -12.54 -0.68 -3.53
CA THR A 335 -12.53 -0.97 -2.10
C THR A 335 -13.49 -0.05 -1.35
N LEU A 336 -14.27 -0.62 -0.42
CA LEU A 336 -15.08 0.13 0.54
C LEU A 336 -14.45 0.04 1.92
N LEU A 337 -14.38 1.17 2.63
CA LEU A 337 -13.86 1.23 4.01
C LEU A 337 -14.94 1.54 5.05
N SER A 338 -16.18 1.78 4.62
CA SER A 338 -17.29 2.03 5.55
C SER A 338 -17.59 0.78 6.37
N LYS A 339 -17.46 0.87 7.71
CA LYS A 339 -17.80 -0.21 8.66
C LYS A 339 -19.17 -0.83 8.38
N ARG A 340 -20.19 0.00 8.12
CA ARG A 340 -21.55 -0.46 7.79
C ARG A 340 -21.58 -1.32 6.52
N LYS A 341 -20.88 -0.91 5.45
CA LYS A 341 -20.83 -1.66 4.19
C LYS A 341 -20.00 -2.95 4.34
N LEU A 342 -18.88 -2.90 5.06
CA LEU A 342 -18.06 -4.08 5.36
C LEU A 342 -18.82 -5.11 6.20
N LYS A 343 -19.56 -4.68 7.22
CA LYS A 343 -20.43 -5.55 8.01
C LYS A 343 -21.45 -6.28 7.13
N LYS A 344 -22.06 -5.57 6.16
CA LYS A 344 -23.02 -6.14 5.22
C LYS A 344 -22.41 -7.25 4.34
N PHE A 345 -21.18 -7.08 3.84
CA PHE A 345 -20.48 -8.14 3.11
C PHE A 345 -20.33 -9.44 3.94
N VAL A 346 -20.05 -9.30 5.25
CA VAL A 346 -19.92 -10.45 6.17
C VAL A 346 -21.28 -11.07 6.47
N GLU A 347 -22.28 -10.26 6.83
CA GLU A 347 -23.62 -10.73 7.20
C GLU A 347 -24.35 -11.43 6.03
N GLU A 348 -24.13 -10.99 4.79
CA GLU A 348 -24.71 -11.60 3.59
C GLU A 348 -23.86 -12.75 3.02
N GLY A 349 -22.78 -13.16 3.70
CA GLY A 349 -21.94 -14.30 3.31
C GLY A 349 -21.17 -14.11 2.00
N MET A 350 -20.96 -12.86 1.56
CA MET A 350 -20.21 -12.53 0.34
C MET A 350 -18.70 -12.71 0.52
N VAL A 351 -18.25 -12.75 1.77
CA VAL A 351 -16.89 -13.07 2.20
C VAL A 351 -16.93 -14.06 3.34
N TRP A 352 -15.81 -14.70 3.65
CA TRP A 352 -15.73 -15.72 4.70
C TRP A 352 -15.86 -15.14 6.11
N GLY A 353 -15.44 -13.89 6.29
CA GLY A 353 -15.36 -13.22 7.59
C GLY A 353 -14.55 -11.94 7.54
N TRP A 354 -14.19 -11.40 8.71
CA TRP A 354 -13.42 -10.16 8.82
C TRP A 354 -11.94 -10.31 8.49
N ASP A 355 -11.41 -11.54 8.51
CA ASP A 355 -10.04 -11.89 8.16
C ASP A 355 -9.91 -12.40 6.72
N ASP A 356 -10.98 -12.33 5.92
CA ASP A 356 -10.97 -12.74 4.52
C ASP A 356 -9.84 -12.03 3.72
N PRO A 357 -9.02 -12.74 2.93
CA PRO A 357 -7.92 -12.15 2.14
C PRO A 357 -8.36 -11.05 1.15
N ARG A 358 -9.64 -11.02 0.76
CA ARG A 358 -10.21 -9.99 -0.12
C ARG A 358 -10.57 -8.72 0.63
N PHE A 359 -10.68 -8.78 1.96
CA PHE A 359 -11.08 -7.65 2.79
C PHE A 359 -9.93 -6.65 3.02
N PRO A 360 -10.25 -5.35 3.10
CA PRO A 360 -9.26 -4.31 3.38
C PRO A 360 -8.93 -4.19 4.89
N THR A 361 -9.36 -5.16 5.70
CA THR A 361 -9.04 -5.23 7.12
C THR A 361 -7.56 -5.52 7.32
N ILE A 362 -7.01 -5.18 8.49
CA ILE A 362 -5.61 -5.50 8.79
C ILE A 362 -5.41 -7.02 8.74
N ARG A 363 -6.36 -7.77 9.30
CA ARG A 363 -6.34 -9.24 9.28
C ARG A 363 -6.38 -9.82 7.87
N GLY A 364 -7.31 -9.35 7.03
CA GLY A 364 -7.40 -9.78 5.63
C GLY A 364 -6.12 -9.51 4.86
N LEU A 365 -5.54 -8.31 5.01
CA LEU A 365 -4.27 -7.97 4.38
C LEU A 365 -3.11 -8.86 4.88
N ARG A 366 -2.99 -9.07 6.19
CA ARG A 366 -1.93 -9.92 6.77
C ARG A 366 -2.08 -11.38 6.35
N ARG A 367 -3.32 -11.91 6.35
CA ARG A 367 -3.65 -13.26 5.88
C ARG A 367 -3.37 -13.45 4.37
N ARG A 368 -3.54 -12.39 3.56
CA ARG A 368 -3.12 -12.37 2.15
C ARG A 368 -1.61 -12.21 1.94
N GLY A 369 -0.82 -12.03 3.01
CA GLY A 369 0.64 -11.96 2.94
C GLY A 369 1.22 -10.53 2.85
N MET A 370 0.43 -9.50 3.15
CA MET A 370 0.97 -8.14 3.36
C MET A 370 1.84 -8.13 4.61
N THR A 371 3.07 -7.62 4.56
CA THR A 371 3.92 -7.45 5.75
C THR A 371 3.64 -6.12 6.48
N ALA A 372 3.81 -6.10 7.81
CA ALA A 372 3.68 -4.87 8.60
C ALA A 372 4.66 -3.78 8.12
N GLU A 373 5.89 -4.19 7.82
CA GLU A 373 6.91 -3.29 7.28
C GLU A 373 6.53 -2.70 5.92
N ALA A 374 5.94 -3.49 5.01
CA ALA A 374 5.49 -2.98 3.71
C ALA A 374 4.37 -1.95 3.85
N LEU A 375 3.40 -2.26 4.71
CA LEU A 375 2.29 -1.37 5.00
C LEU A 375 2.80 -0.05 5.61
N ARG A 376 3.78 -0.12 6.52
CA ARG A 376 4.46 1.04 7.12
C ARG A 376 5.21 1.87 6.09
N GLN A 377 6.09 1.25 5.30
CA GLN A 377 6.85 1.95 4.26
C GLN A 377 5.94 2.62 3.24
N TYR A 378 4.85 1.94 2.86
CA TYR A 378 3.86 2.48 1.94
C TYR A 378 3.18 3.72 2.52
N ILE A 379 2.63 3.62 3.75
CA ILE A 379 1.93 4.72 4.41
C ILE A 379 2.83 5.95 4.60
N LEU A 380 4.07 5.74 5.06
CA LEU A 380 5.03 6.83 5.26
C LEU A 380 5.49 7.42 3.92
N GLY A 381 5.56 6.61 2.87
CA GLY A 381 5.89 7.03 1.51
C GLY A 381 4.85 7.97 0.87
N LEU A 382 3.60 7.96 1.33
CA LEU A 382 2.55 8.88 0.84
C LEU A 382 2.78 10.34 1.27
N GLY A 383 3.66 10.59 2.24
CA GLY A 383 4.01 11.93 2.68
C GLY A 383 2.91 12.65 3.47
N ALA A 384 3.11 13.96 3.68
CA ALA A 384 2.19 14.85 4.39
C ALA A 384 1.01 15.36 3.52
N SER A 385 0.76 14.75 2.37
CA SER A 385 -0.29 15.22 1.46
C SER A 385 -1.66 15.19 2.13
N GLN A 386 -2.35 16.33 2.10
CA GLN A 386 -3.73 16.48 2.54
C GLN A 386 -4.72 16.23 1.39
N SER A 387 -4.27 15.90 0.19
CA SER A 387 -5.18 15.57 -0.91
C SER A 387 -5.83 14.21 -0.67
N ILE A 388 -7.16 14.14 -0.84
CA ILE A 388 -7.88 12.85 -0.84
C ILE A 388 -7.56 12.16 -2.16
N LEU A 389 -6.80 11.08 -2.09
CA LEU A 389 -6.40 10.29 -3.25
C LEU A 389 -7.02 8.89 -3.17
N HIS A 390 -7.40 8.37 -4.32
CA HIS A 390 -7.74 6.96 -4.50
C HIS A 390 -6.50 6.24 -5.03
N MET A 391 -5.94 5.37 -4.22
CA MET A 391 -4.74 4.62 -4.53
C MET A 391 -5.07 3.35 -5.31
N GLU A 392 -4.16 2.95 -6.18
CA GLU A 392 -4.18 1.63 -6.80
C GLU A 392 -3.43 0.62 -5.91
N TRP A 393 -3.93 -0.62 -5.87
CA TRP A 393 -3.36 -1.68 -5.03
C TRP A 393 -1.98 -2.16 -5.50
N ASP A 394 -1.66 -1.96 -6.77
CA ASP A 394 -0.39 -2.37 -7.39
C ASP A 394 0.84 -1.81 -6.63
N SER A 395 0.76 -0.54 -6.22
CA SER A 395 1.83 0.19 -5.56
C SER A 395 2.17 -0.36 -4.16
N ILE A 396 1.15 -0.71 -3.36
CA ILE A 396 1.37 -1.29 -2.03
C ILE A 396 1.88 -2.74 -2.13
N TRP A 397 1.37 -3.53 -3.09
CA TRP A 397 1.87 -4.89 -3.34
C TRP A 397 3.29 -4.91 -3.91
N SER A 398 3.64 -3.95 -4.76
CA SER A 398 5.02 -3.75 -5.23
C SER A 398 5.97 -3.43 -4.08
N THR A 399 5.51 -2.63 -3.10
CA THR A 399 6.27 -2.35 -1.88
C THR A 399 6.45 -3.63 -1.05
N ASN A 400 5.40 -4.44 -0.89
CA ASN A 400 5.47 -5.72 -0.19
C ASN A 400 6.44 -6.71 -0.86
N LYS A 401 6.40 -6.82 -2.18
CA LYS A 401 7.32 -7.66 -2.96
C LYS A 401 8.79 -7.34 -2.67
N LYS A 402 9.16 -6.06 -2.58
CA LYS A 402 10.55 -5.64 -2.31
C LYS A 402 11.06 -6.16 -0.95
N ILE A 403 10.15 -6.37 -0.01
CA ILE A 403 10.46 -6.87 1.34
C ILE A 403 10.49 -8.41 1.36
N ILE A 404 9.54 -9.08 0.70
CA ILE A 404 9.43 -10.54 0.75
C ILE A 404 10.39 -11.25 -0.23
N ASP A 405 10.70 -10.69 -1.40
CA ASP A 405 11.55 -11.36 -2.41
C ASP A 405 12.94 -11.74 -1.85
N PRO A 406 13.68 -10.87 -1.14
CA PRO A 406 14.99 -11.23 -0.61
C PRO A 406 14.99 -12.34 0.46
N ILE A 407 13.83 -12.71 1.00
CA ILE A 407 13.71 -13.64 2.14
C ILE A 407 12.83 -14.87 1.86
N ALA A 408 11.96 -14.85 0.84
CA ALA A 408 11.02 -15.93 0.58
C ALA A 408 11.69 -17.18 -0.02
N PRO A 409 11.74 -18.36 0.62
CA PRO A 409 12.33 -19.57 0.02
C PRO A 409 11.64 -20.00 -1.29
N ARG A 410 12.41 -20.60 -2.21
CA ARG A 410 11.97 -20.96 -3.57
C ARG A 410 11.64 -22.46 -3.66
N TYR A 411 10.43 -22.74 -4.10
CA TYR A 411 9.92 -24.09 -4.34
C TYR A 411 9.31 -24.19 -5.73
N TYR A 412 8.98 -25.42 -6.12
CA TYR A 412 8.29 -25.70 -7.37
C TYR A 412 6.89 -26.21 -7.09
N ALA A 413 5.99 -25.88 -8.00
CA ALA A 413 4.64 -26.40 -8.05
C ALA A 413 4.33 -26.71 -9.52
N VAL A 414 3.50 -27.72 -9.76
CA VAL A 414 2.99 -28.08 -11.09
C VAL A 414 1.48 -28.24 -10.96
N ASP A 415 0.72 -27.69 -11.91
CA ASP A 415 -0.73 -27.88 -11.97
C ASP A 415 -1.08 -29.37 -11.96
N ARG A 416 -2.00 -29.80 -11.07
CA ARG A 416 -2.39 -31.21 -10.96
C ARG A 416 -3.10 -31.69 -12.22
N GLU A 417 -4.13 -30.96 -12.65
CA GLU A 417 -4.98 -31.35 -13.77
C GLU A 417 -4.25 -31.16 -15.11
N ASN A 418 -3.43 -30.11 -15.20
CA ASN A 418 -2.62 -29.82 -16.37
C ASN A 418 -1.14 -30.17 -16.16
N SER A 419 -0.86 -31.33 -15.57
CA SER A 419 0.50 -31.90 -15.50
C SER A 419 0.77 -32.83 -16.68
N VAL A 420 2.00 -32.81 -17.18
CA VAL A 420 2.48 -33.72 -18.23
C VAL A 420 3.62 -34.55 -17.70
N LYS A 421 3.54 -35.87 -17.91
CA LYS A 421 4.61 -36.80 -17.56
C LYS A 421 5.75 -36.69 -18.55
N VAL A 422 6.98 -36.62 -18.03
CA VAL A 422 8.20 -36.58 -18.82
C VAL A 422 9.14 -37.69 -18.36
N THR A 423 9.59 -38.52 -19.30
CA THR A 423 10.63 -39.52 -19.07
C THR A 423 11.99 -38.94 -19.47
N ILE A 424 12.95 -38.95 -18.55
CA ILE A 424 14.33 -38.48 -18.76
C ILE A 424 15.23 -39.67 -19.06
N THR A 425 15.72 -39.78 -20.30
CA THR A 425 16.79 -40.72 -20.68
C THR A 425 18.16 -40.12 -20.37
N GLY A 426 19.11 -40.95 -19.97
CA GLY A 426 20.42 -40.48 -19.46
C GLY A 426 20.37 -39.85 -18.06
N GLY A 427 19.21 -39.90 -17.39
CA GLY A 427 19.04 -39.54 -15.99
C GLY A 427 19.47 -40.65 -15.01
N PRO A 428 19.39 -40.39 -13.70
CA PRO A 428 19.79 -41.36 -12.69
C PRO A 428 18.84 -42.56 -12.64
N THR A 429 19.41 -43.77 -12.49
CA THR A 429 18.65 -45.04 -12.51
C THR A 429 17.87 -45.27 -11.21
N ALA A 430 18.39 -44.76 -10.10
CA ALA A 430 17.72 -44.65 -8.81
C ALA A 430 17.65 -43.16 -8.44
N VAL A 431 16.71 -42.76 -7.58
CA VAL A 431 16.54 -41.35 -7.21
C VAL A 431 17.81 -40.80 -6.56
N GLU A 432 18.34 -39.71 -7.11
CA GLU A 432 19.49 -38.99 -6.58
C GLU A 432 19.00 -37.76 -5.81
N PHE A 433 19.61 -37.45 -4.66
CA PHE A 433 19.32 -36.24 -3.90
C PHE A 433 20.48 -35.26 -3.96
N LYS A 434 20.21 -33.99 -4.25
CA LYS A 434 21.21 -32.91 -4.12
C LYS A 434 20.71 -31.80 -3.23
N GLU A 435 21.63 -31.21 -2.47
CA GLU A 435 21.35 -30.01 -1.69
C GLU A 435 21.39 -28.78 -2.59
N MET A 436 20.27 -28.08 -2.65
CA MET A 436 20.11 -26.87 -3.45
C MET A 436 19.75 -25.69 -2.53
N PRO A 437 20.25 -24.48 -2.81
CA PRO A 437 19.88 -23.31 -2.03
C PRO A 437 18.39 -23.02 -2.18
N ARG A 438 17.71 -22.74 -1.06
CA ARG A 438 16.32 -22.23 -1.08
C ARG A 438 16.24 -20.82 -1.65
N HIS A 439 17.34 -20.06 -1.62
CA HIS A 439 17.44 -18.77 -2.28
C HIS A 439 18.84 -18.55 -2.86
N LYS A 440 18.94 -18.49 -4.19
CA LYS A 440 20.21 -18.32 -4.92
C LYS A 440 21.03 -17.07 -4.55
N LYS A 441 20.38 -16.01 -4.06
CA LYS A 441 21.03 -14.73 -3.69
C LYS A 441 21.13 -14.50 -2.18
N ASN A 442 20.52 -15.38 -1.37
CA ASN A 442 20.53 -15.25 0.08
C ASN A 442 20.80 -16.62 0.73
N PRO A 443 22.08 -16.95 0.98
CA PRO A 443 22.47 -18.20 1.61
C PRO A 443 21.87 -18.42 3.01
N ALA A 444 21.49 -17.35 3.72
CA ALA A 444 20.95 -17.43 5.08
C ALA A 444 19.58 -18.13 5.17
N ILE A 445 18.85 -18.25 4.05
CA ILE A 445 17.57 -18.98 3.98
C ILE A 445 17.78 -20.51 4.02
N GLY A 446 19.01 -20.97 3.82
CA GLY A 446 19.39 -22.38 3.89
C GLY A 446 19.16 -23.15 2.59
N THR A 447 19.19 -24.48 2.71
CA THR A 447 19.13 -25.41 1.58
C THR A 447 17.90 -26.32 1.66
N LYS A 448 17.58 -26.97 0.53
CA LYS A 448 16.55 -28.00 0.40
C LYS A 448 17.14 -29.21 -0.33
N LYS A 449 16.58 -30.40 -0.10
CA LYS A 449 17.03 -31.62 -0.78
C LYS A 449 16.13 -31.87 -1.99
N THR A 450 16.64 -31.61 -3.18
CA THR A 450 15.91 -31.83 -4.43
C THR A 450 16.14 -33.27 -4.90
N ALA A 451 15.06 -33.99 -5.21
CA ALA A 451 15.10 -35.33 -5.78
C ALA A 451 15.18 -35.26 -7.32
N TYR A 452 16.12 -36.00 -7.90
CA TYR A 452 16.34 -36.14 -9.33
C TYR A 452 16.01 -37.57 -9.73
N ALA A 453 15.11 -37.75 -10.70
CA ALA A 453 14.55 -39.05 -11.04
C ALA A 453 14.24 -39.17 -12.55
N SER A 454 14.24 -40.39 -13.08
CA SER A 454 13.95 -40.62 -14.51
C SER A 454 12.52 -40.27 -14.92
N GLU A 455 11.59 -40.13 -13.97
CA GLU A 455 10.23 -39.66 -14.22
C GLU A 455 9.98 -38.35 -13.48
N ILE A 456 9.52 -37.35 -14.23
CA ILE A 456 9.13 -36.05 -13.71
C ILE A 456 7.78 -35.62 -14.28
N ILE A 457 7.20 -34.57 -13.68
CA ILE A 457 6.07 -33.83 -14.21
C ILE A 457 6.43 -32.36 -14.46
N VAL A 458 5.79 -31.79 -15.47
CA VAL A 458 5.92 -30.37 -15.86
C VAL A 458 4.53 -29.79 -16.14
N ASP A 459 4.40 -28.46 -16.17
CA ASP A 459 3.14 -27.80 -16.53
C ASP A 459 2.82 -27.99 -18.03
N GLN A 460 1.54 -28.24 -18.34
CA GLN A 460 1.05 -28.42 -19.70
C GLN A 460 1.31 -27.22 -20.62
N ALA A 461 1.22 -26.01 -20.06
CA ALA A 461 1.50 -24.78 -20.81
C ALA A 461 2.96 -24.73 -21.31
N ASP A 462 3.90 -25.26 -20.53
CA ASP A 462 5.28 -25.40 -20.95
C ASP A 462 5.41 -26.52 -21.97
N ALA A 463 4.87 -27.70 -21.67
CA ALA A 463 4.91 -28.88 -22.53
C ALA A 463 4.39 -28.61 -23.96
N GLN A 464 3.28 -27.85 -24.09
CA GLN A 464 2.71 -27.47 -25.38
C GLN A 464 3.64 -26.59 -26.22
N SER A 465 4.52 -25.82 -25.57
CA SER A 465 5.45 -24.93 -26.26
C SER A 465 6.65 -25.65 -26.84
N PHE A 466 6.92 -26.89 -26.44
CA PHE A 466 8.14 -27.60 -26.82
C PHE A 466 8.12 -28.07 -28.28
N ALA A 467 9.30 -28.05 -28.90
CA ALA A 467 9.54 -28.63 -30.21
C ALA A 467 10.44 -29.87 -30.13
N ILE A 468 10.33 -30.77 -31.10
CA ILE A 468 11.23 -31.93 -31.21
C ILE A 468 12.65 -31.40 -31.50
N ASP A 469 13.63 -32.04 -30.88
CA ASP A 469 15.06 -31.69 -30.87
C ASP A 469 15.39 -30.32 -30.26
N GLU A 470 14.43 -29.70 -29.56
CA GLU A 470 14.66 -28.48 -28.80
C GLU A 470 15.43 -28.77 -27.50
N GLU A 471 16.41 -27.93 -27.19
CA GLU A 471 17.15 -27.97 -25.92
C GLU A 471 16.52 -27.04 -24.88
N ILE A 472 16.15 -27.60 -23.73
CA ILE A 472 15.41 -26.93 -22.67
C ILE A 472 16.19 -27.01 -21.36
N THR A 473 16.22 -25.92 -20.58
CA THR A 473 16.77 -25.96 -19.22
C THR A 473 15.73 -26.46 -18.23
N LEU A 474 16.01 -27.60 -17.59
CA LEU A 474 15.38 -28.03 -16.35
C LEU A 474 16.01 -27.26 -15.19
N MET A 475 15.25 -26.34 -14.57
CA MET A 475 15.80 -25.46 -13.54
C MET A 475 16.47 -26.25 -12.42
N ASP A 476 17.68 -25.83 -12.04
CA ASP A 476 18.49 -26.45 -10.99
C ASP A 476 18.87 -27.92 -11.23
N TRP A 477 18.72 -28.43 -12.46
CA TRP A 477 19.23 -29.72 -12.92
C TRP A 477 20.25 -29.58 -14.04
N GLY A 478 19.90 -28.90 -15.13
CA GLY A 478 20.70 -28.82 -16.35
C GLY A 478 19.84 -28.81 -17.59
N ASN A 479 20.44 -29.00 -18.76
CA ASN A 479 19.70 -29.03 -20.02
C ASN A 479 19.23 -30.46 -20.36
N ALA A 480 18.13 -30.54 -21.10
CA ALA A 480 17.64 -31.77 -21.70
C ALA A 480 17.09 -31.48 -23.12
N ILE A 481 17.23 -32.44 -24.02
CA ILE A 481 16.78 -32.33 -25.42
C ILE A 481 15.48 -33.10 -25.58
N VAL A 482 14.46 -32.46 -26.14
CA VAL A 482 13.16 -33.09 -26.38
C VAL A 482 13.27 -34.07 -27.54
N ARG A 483 13.06 -35.37 -27.30
CA ARG A 483 13.17 -36.41 -28.34
C ARG A 483 11.84 -36.90 -28.85
N LYS A 484 10.82 -36.92 -28.00
CA LYS A 484 9.48 -37.38 -28.36
C LYS A 484 8.43 -36.56 -27.64
N ILE A 485 7.36 -36.21 -28.35
CA ILE A 485 6.17 -35.57 -27.79
C ILE A 485 4.96 -36.38 -28.26
N GLU A 486 4.19 -36.93 -27.33
CA GLU A 486 2.92 -37.60 -27.62
C GLU A 486 1.77 -36.66 -27.31
N LYS A 487 0.87 -36.50 -28.28
CA LYS A 487 -0.31 -35.63 -28.16
C LYS A 487 -1.57 -36.46 -28.38
N SER A 488 -2.61 -36.13 -27.63
CA SER A 488 -3.96 -36.65 -27.84
C SER A 488 -4.54 -36.16 -29.18
N ALA A 489 -5.67 -36.74 -29.58
CA ALA A 489 -6.42 -36.29 -30.76
C ALA A 489 -6.87 -34.82 -30.69
N THR A 490 -6.97 -34.24 -29.49
CA THR A 490 -7.36 -32.83 -29.27
C THR A 490 -6.15 -31.89 -29.16
N GLY A 491 -4.93 -32.39 -29.36
CA GLY A 491 -3.69 -31.59 -29.34
C GLY A 491 -3.10 -31.36 -27.94
N VAL A 492 -3.68 -31.97 -26.91
CA VAL A 492 -3.20 -31.97 -25.52
C VAL A 492 -1.95 -32.86 -25.43
N VAL A 493 -0.84 -32.37 -24.86
CA VAL A 493 0.36 -33.21 -24.67
C VAL A 493 0.11 -34.20 -23.54
N GLU A 494 0.30 -35.48 -23.80
CA GLU A 494 0.07 -36.57 -22.83
C GLU A 494 1.39 -37.04 -22.19
N SER A 495 2.45 -37.13 -22.99
CA SER A 495 3.77 -37.57 -22.52
C SER A 495 4.90 -36.94 -23.36
N ILE A 496 6.07 -36.79 -22.73
CA ILE A 496 7.30 -36.34 -23.40
C ILE A 496 8.45 -37.27 -23.02
N VAL A 497 9.36 -37.54 -23.96
CA VAL A 497 10.66 -38.14 -23.69
C VAL A 497 11.74 -37.09 -23.94
N MET A 498 12.57 -36.82 -22.93
CA MET A 498 13.74 -35.94 -23.05
C MET A 498 15.02 -36.71 -22.76
N GLU A 499 16.10 -36.32 -23.42
CA GLU A 499 17.45 -36.85 -23.20
C GLU A 499 18.29 -35.83 -22.43
N LEU A 500 18.86 -36.24 -21.29
CA LEU A 500 19.63 -35.35 -20.44
C LEU A 500 20.96 -34.93 -21.11
N HIS A 501 21.20 -33.62 -21.18
CA HIS A 501 22.39 -33.04 -21.82
C HIS A 501 23.09 -32.08 -20.85
N LEU A 502 23.79 -32.61 -19.85
CA LEU A 502 24.44 -31.81 -18.80
C LEU A 502 25.63 -30.97 -19.29
N ALA A 503 26.20 -31.29 -20.46
CA ALA A 503 27.23 -30.47 -21.10
C ALA A 503 26.66 -29.22 -21.80
N GLY A 504 25.32 -29.11 -21.90
CA GLY A 504 24.62 -27.98 -22.51
C GLY A 504 24.81 -26.66 -21.77
N ASP A 505 24.72 -25.56 -22.50
CA ASP A 505 24.80 -24.21 -21.94
C ASP A 505 23.40 -23.63 -21.72
N PHE A 506 22.96 -23.56 -20.46
CA PHE A 506 21.67 -22.99 -20.05
C PHE A 506 21.48 -21.50 -20.45
N LYS A 507 22.54 -20.81 -20.88
CA LYS A 507 22.44 -19.44 -21.42
C LYS A 507 21.95 -19.41 -22.87
N LYS A 508 22.07 -20.53 -23.59
CA LYS A 508 21.68 -20.65 -25.01
C LYS A 508 20.24 -21.15 -25.19
N THR A 509 19.66 -21.77 -24.17
CA THR A 509 18.28 -22.25 -24.22
C THR A 509 17.30 -21.10 -24.01
N GLU A 510 16.25 -21.04 -24.82
CA GLU A 510 15.18 -20.04 -24.67
C GLU A 510 14.24 -20.38 -23.51
N LYS A 511 13.97 -21.67 -23.29
CA LYS A 511 13.01 -22.16 -22.32
C LYS A 511 13.69 -22.68 -21.06
N LYS A 512 13.20 -22.20 -19.90
CA LYS A 512 13.61 -22.63 -18.56
C LYS A 512 12.37 -22.99 -17.76
N ILE A 513 12.28 -24.24 -17.34
CA ILE A 513 11.05 -24.79 -16.78
C ILE A 513 11.24 -25.35 -15.37
N THR A 514 10.16 -25.34 -14.61
CA THR A 514 10.05 -26.00 -13.30
C THR A 514 9.52 -27.41 -13.49
N TRP A 515 9.93 -28.31 -12.61
CA TRP A 515 9.62 -29.74 -12.70
C TRP A 515 9.54 -30.35 -11.29
N LEU A 516 8.86 -31.49 -11.16
CA LEU A 516 8.80 -32.27 -9.92
C LEU A 516 9.05 -33.75 -10.22
N ALA A 517 9.85 -34.43 -9.41
CA ALA A 517 10.11 -35.86 -9.55
C ALA A 517 8.90 -36.70 -9.12
N THR A 518 8.60 -37.78 -9.86
CA THR A 518 7.44 -38.65 -9.61
C THR A 518 7.73 -40.14 -9.63
N SER A 519 8.98 -40.58 -9.81
CA SER A 519 9.34 -42.00 -9.71
C SER A 519 8.94 -42.60 -8.35
N SER A 520 8.70 -43.90 -8.30
CA SER A 520 8.23 -44.61 -7.09
C SER A 520 9.10 -44.38 -5.84
N ASP A 521 10.40 -44.21 -6.04
CA ASP A 521 11.38 -44.06 -4.96
C ASP A 521 11.63 -42.59 -4.60
N ALA A 522 10.96 -41.66 -5.30
CA ALA A 522 11.03 -40.23 -5.00
C ALA A 522 10.11 -39.87 -3.83
N PRO A 523 10.40 -38.81 -3.06
CA PRO A 523 9.49 -38.33 -2.04
C PRO A 523 8.12 -38.02 -2.64
N LYS A 524 7.07 -38.48 -1.96
CA LYS A 524 5.69 -38.25 -2.38
C LYS A 524 5.42 -36.75 -2.47
N LEU A 525 4.91 -36.30 -3.61
CA LEU A 525 4.48 -34.92 -3.79
C LEU A 525 3.28 -34.61 -2.90
N ILE A 526 3.20 -33.37 -2.43
CA ILE A 526 2.11 -32.92 -1.56
C ILE A 526 1.03 -32.29 -2.44
N GLU A 527 -0.24 -32.63 -2.21
CA GLU A 527 -1.36 -31.96 -2.86
C GLU A 527 -1.54 -30.56 -2.25
N ALA A 528 -1.74 -29.55 -3.10
CA ALA A 528 -1.97 -28.19 -2.66
C ALA A 528 -3.05 -27.49 -3.48
N SER A 529 -3.79 -26.59 -2.82
CA SER A 529 -4.67 -25.64 -3.51
C SER A 529 -3.98 -24.28 -3.57
N LEU A 530 -3.76 -23.78 -4.78
CA LEU A 530 -3.26 -22.42 -5.02
C LEU A 530 -4.47 -21.51 -5.25
N VAL A 531 -4.70 -20.56 -4.35
CA VAL A 531 -5.87 -19.68 -4.36
C VAL A 531 -5.45 -18.27 -4.77
N ASP A 532 -6.13 -17.73 -5.77
CA ASP A 532 -6.00 -16.36 -6.23
C ASP A 532 -7.32 -15.60 -6.01
N PHE A 533 -7.22 -14.31 -5.71
CA PHE A 533 -8.33 -13.46 -5.34
C PHE A 533 -8.47 -12.27 -6.27
N ASP A 534 -9.71 -11.91 -6.57
CA ASP A 534 -10.07 -10.70 -7.31
C ASP A 534 -10.61 -9.61 -6.38
N TYR A 535 -10.88 -8.43 -6.93
CA TYR A 535 -11.55 -7.35 -6.22
C TYR A 535 -13.00 -7.71 -5.89
N LEU A 536 -13.47 -7.25 -4.72
CA LEU A 536 -14.87 -7.40 -4.30
C LEU A 536 -15.84 -6.53 -5.10
N LEU A 537 -15.32 -5.53 -5.81
CA LEU A 537 -16.10 -4.61 -6.62
C LEU A 537 -15.60 -4.57 -8.06
N THR A 538 -16.54 -4.42 -8.99
CA THR A 538 -16.26 -4.22 -10.42
C THR A 538 -16.05 -2.75 -10.77
N LYS A 539 -16.55 -1.82 -9.95
CA LYS A 539 -16.40 -0.37 -10.15
C LYS A 539 -15.23 0.17 -9.33
N LYS A 540 -14.33 0.93 -9.98
CA LYS A 540 -13.15 1.56 -9.36
C LYS A 540 -13.51 2.44 -8.16
N LYS A 541 -14.49 3.31 -8.32
CA LYS A 541 -14.93 4.25 -7.29
C LYS A 541 -16.45 4.21 -7.18
N ILE A 542 -16.94 4.01 -5.97
CA ILE A 542 -18.35 4.07 -5.63
C ILE A 542 -18.66 5.53 -5.22
N GLU A 543 -19.58 6.16 -5.94
CA GLU A 543 -20.09 7.50 -5.66
C GLU A 543 -21.23 7.43 -4.60
N GLU A 544 -21.63 8.57 -4.04
CA GLU A 544 -22.60 8.61 -2.93
C GLU A 544 -23.99 8.07 -3.31
N ASP A 545 -24.44 8.35 -4.54
CA ASP A 545 -25.75 7.93 -5.06
C ASP A 545 -25.74 6.51 -5.67
N ASP A 546 -24.59 5.83 -5.67
CA ASP A 546 -24.50 4.47 -6.19
C ASP A 546 -25.13 3.45 -5.22
N ASP A 547 -26.00 2.60 -5.77
CA ASP A 547 -26.35 1.34 -5.14
C ASP A 547 -25.18 0.35 -5.29
N TRP A 548 -24.24 0.43 -4.34
CA TRP A 548 -22.98 -0.29 -4.38
C TRP A 548 -23.12 -1.82 -4.48
N LEU A 549 -24.25 -2.39 -4.05
CA LEU A 549 -24.52 -3.83 -4.16
C LEU A 549 -24.54 -4.31 -5.61
N LYS A 550 -24.94 -3.44 -6.56
CA LYS A 550 -24.95 -3.76 -8.00
C LYS A 550 -23.56 -3.93 -8.59
N PHE A 551 -22.53 -3.47 -7.88
CA PHE A 551 -21.14 -3.53 -8.33
C PHE A 551 -20.34 -4.61 -7.61
N VAL A 552 -20.98 -5.49 -6.83
CA VAL A 552 -20.30 -6.64 -6.21
C VAL A 552 -19.86 -7.62 -7.29
N THR A 553 -18.59 -8.03 -7.21
CA THR A 553 -18.01 -8.98 -8.17
C THR A 553 -18.58 -10.39 -7.92
N PRO A 554 -19.18 -11.06 -8.92
CA PRO A 554 -19.82 -12.37 -8.72
C PRO A 554 -18.86 -13.51 -8.38
N VAL A 555 -17.63 -13.48 -8.92
CA VAL A 555 -16.61 -14.51 -8.68
C VAL A 555 -15.31 -13.82 -8.34
N THR A 556 -14.83 -14.03 -7.11
CA THR A 556 -13.65 -13.34 -6.57
C THR A 556 -12.57 -14.27 -6.05
N GLU A 557 -12.76 -15.57 -6.21
CA GLU A 557 -11.89 -16.61 -5.69
C GLU A 557 -11.66 -17.66 -6.79
N PHE A 558 -10.40 -17.97 -7.05
CA PHE A 558 -9.98 -18.85 -8.12
C PHE A 558 -9.02 -19.86 -7.53
N ARG A 559 -9.45 -21.12 -7.48
CA ARG A 559 -8.67 -22.23 -6.92
C ARG A 559 -8.07 -23.05 -8.05
N LYS A 560 -6.83 -23.46 -7.83
CA LYS A 560 -6.10 -24.31 -8.75
C LYS A 560 -5.36 -25.38 -7.98
N ASP A 561 -5.70 -26.63 -8.23
CA ASP A 561 -5.02 -27.76 -7.60
C ASP A 561 -3.63 -27.96 -8.22
N ALA A 562 -2.66 -28.24 -7.37
CA ALA A 562 -1.27 -28.38 -7.74
C ALA A 562 -0.59 -29.49 -6.94
N PHE A 563 0.43 -30.08 -7.53
CA PHE A 563 1.45 -30.80 -6.77
C PHE A 563 2.57 -29.83 -6.39
N VAL A 564 3.05 -29.91 -5.16
CA VAL A 564 4.18 -29.13 -4.68
C VAL A 564 5.32 -30.02 -4.22
N ASP A 565 6.52 -29.46 -4.26
CA ASP A 565 7.74 -30.07 -3.75
C ASP A 565 7.54 -30.62 -2.32
N ALA A 566 7.98 -31.87 -2.07
CA ALA A 566 7.87 -32.50 -0.75
C ALA A 566 8.59 -31.72 0.36
N ASN A 567 9.58 -30.90 0.01
CA ASN A 567 10.24 -29.99 0.96
C ASN A 567 9.27 -28.93 1.53
N CYS A 568 8.08 -28.74 0.96
CA CYS A 568 7.04 -27.88 1.54
C CYS A 568 6.44 -28.48 2.82
N GLY A 569 6.60 -29.78 3.09
CA GLY A 569 5.99 -30.45 4.25
C GLY A 569 6.49 -29.94 5.61
N VAL A 570 7.61 -29.21 5.64
CA VAL A 570 8.14 -28.59 6.88
C VAL A 570 7.67 -27.14 7.08
N LEU A 571 6.87 -26.60 6.17
CA LEU A 571 6.38 -25.22 6.26
C LEU A 571 5.23 -25.13 7.25
N GLU A 572 5.16 -24.00 7.96
CA GLU A 572 4.09 -23.66 8.88
C GLU A 572 3.17 -22.58 8.28
N ALA A 573 1.91 -22.57 8.70
CA ALA A 573 0.95 -21.53 8.31
C ALA A 573 1.52 -20.14 8.61
N GLY A 574 1.30 -19.20 7.69
CA GLY A 574 1.90 -17.87 7.68
C GLY A 574 3.25 -17.78 6.95
N THR A 575 3.86 -18.90 6.55
CA THR A 575 5.14 -18.87 5.83
C THR A 575 4.95 -18.33 4.41
N VAL A 576 5.71 -17.29 4.06
CA VAL A 576 5.77 -16.72 2.71
C VAL A 576 6.84 -17.44 1.89
N ILE A 577 6.47 -17.91 0.70
CA ILE A 577 7.35 -18.61 -0.24
C ILE A 577 7.20 -18.05 -1.65
N GLN A 578 8.10 -18.46 -2.54
CA GLN A 578 7.96 -18.25 -3.97
C GLN A 578 7.87 -19.61 -4.67
N PHE A 579 6.78 -19.84 -5.41
CA PHE A 579 6.77 -20.87 -6.43
C PHE A 579 7.41 -20.29 -7.70
N GLU A 580 8.59 -20.78 -8.06
CA GLU A 580 9.31 -20.28 -9.22
C GLU A 580 8.42 -20.32 -10.47
N ARG A 581 8.44 -19.23 -11.25
CA ARG A 581 7.60 -18.99 -12.43
C ARG A 581 6.07 -18.92 -12.18
N LYS A 582 5.56 -19.16 -10.97
CA LYS A 582 4.13 -18.98 -10.63
C LYS A 582 3.83 -17.73 -9.82
N GLY A 583 4.64 -17.42 -8.79
CA GLY A 583 4.41 -16.21 -7.98
C GLY A 583 4.85 -16.37 -6.53
N TYR A 584 4.47 -15.38 -5.71
CA TYR A 584 4.64 -15.41 -4.26
C TYR A 584 3.37 -15.89 -3.60
N TYR A 585 3.52 -16.72 -2.58
CA TYR A 585 2.40 -17.30 -1.87
C TYR A 585 2.64 -17.27 -0.37
N ILE A 586 1.56 -17.15 0.40
CA ILE A 586 1.55 -17.40 1.84
C ILE A 586 0.81 -18.71 2.10
N LEU A 587 1.38 -19.57 2.93
CA LEU A 587 0.72 -20.80 3.38
C LEU A 587 -0.39 -20.45 4.36
N ASP A 588 -1.66 -20.65 4.00
CA ASP A 588 -2.80 -20.34 4.86
C ASP A 588 -3.09 -21.49 5.82
N SER A 589 -3.17 -22.72 5.31
CA SER A 589 -3.49 -23.89 6.13
C SER A 589 -2.76 -25.16 5.69
N VAL A 590 -2.53 -26.05 6.65
CA VAL A 590 -1.89 -27.36 6.46
C VAL A 590 -2.86 -28.43 6.95
N LYS A 591 -3.21 -29.36 6.07
CA LYS A 591 -4.01 -30.56 6.38
C LYS A 591 -3.07 -31.71 6.70
N ARG A 592 -3.28 -32.32 7.87
CA ARG A 592 -2.47 -33.45 8.35
C ARG A 592 -3.31 -34.71 8.57
N ALA A 593 -2.68 -35.86 8.38
CA ALA A 593 -3.23 -37.18 8.65
C ALA A 593 -2.23 -38.04 9.44
N GLY A 594 -2.59 -39.31 9.67
CA GLY A 594 -1.84 -40.23 10.53
C GLY A 594 -2.37 -40.23 11.97
N SER A 595 -2.08 -41.31 12.70
CA SER A 595 -2.51 -41.48 14.09
C SER A 595 -1.90 -40.46 15.06
N ASP A 596 -0.78 -39.85 14.67
CA ASP A 596 -0.08 -38.79 15.40
C ASP A 596 -0.21 -37.40 14.74
N GLY A 597 -0.95 -37.29 13.62
CA GLY A 597 -1.10 -36.05 12.87
C GLY A 597 0.20 -35.51 12.27
N SER A 598 1.22 -36.36 12.05
CA SER A 598 2.51 -35.93 11.53
C SER A 598 2.58 -35.82 10.00
N GLU A 599 1.73 -36.55 9.27
CA GLU A 599 1.79 -36.62 7.81
C GLU A 599 1.05 -35.44 7.17
N VAL A 600 1.76 -34.57 6.43
CA VAL A 600 1.14 -33.50 5.65
C VAL A 600 0.53 -34.08 4.38
N ILE A 601 -0.79 -34.03 4.28
CA ILE A 601 -1.55 -34.58 3.15
C ILE A 601 -2.16 -33.52 2.24
N GLY A 602 -2.17 -32.25 2.67
CA GLY A 602 -2.72 -31.15 1.89
C GLY A 602 -2.26 -29.80 2.37
N MET A 603 -2.14 -28.84 1.47
CA MET A 603 -1.75 -27.46 1.80
C MET A 603 -2.60 -26.45 1.04
N GLU A 604 -2.87 -25.29 1.61
CA GLU A 604 -3.56 -24.20 0.93
C GLU A 604 -2.69 -22.95 0.92
N PHE A 605 -2.45 -22.41 -0.27
CA PHE A 605 -1.58 -21.26 -0.48
C PHE A 605 -2.36 -20.11 -1.11
N PHE A 606 -2.25 -18.92 -0.52
CA PHE A 606 -2.84 -17.70 -1.06
C PHE A 606 -1.82 -16.92 -1.87
N LEU A 607 -2.19 -16.54 -3.10
CA LEU A 607 -1.34 -15.72 -3.96
C LEU A 607 -1.15 -14.33 -3.33
N ILE A 608 0.10 -13.96 -3.12
CA ILE A 608 0.52 -12.62 -2.73
C ILE A 608 0.76 -11.82 -4.02
N PRO A 609 -0.01 -10.75 -4.29
CA PRO A 609 0.22 -9.95 -5.48
C PRO A 609 1.61 -9.29 -5.47
N ASP A 610 2.19 -9.14 -6.65
CA ASP A 610 3.57 -8.67 -6.82
C ASP A 610 3.65 -7.27 -7.46
N GLY A 611 2.50 -6.59 -7.56
CA GLY A 611 2.37 -5.26 -8.13
C GLY A 611 2.38 -5.20 -9.66
N LYS A 612 2.46 -6.35 -10.35
CA LYS A 612 2.31 -6.40 -11.81
C LYS A 612 0.84 -6.49 -12.20
N VAL A 613 0.51 -5.97 -13.38
CA VAL A 613 -0.85 -6.02 -13.93
C VAL A 613 -1.46 -7.42 -13.85
N GLY A 614 -0.71 -8.48 -14.20
CA GLY A 614 -1.22 -9.85 -14.17
C GLY A 614 -1.63 -10.39 -12.80
N THR A 615 -1.10 -9.85 -11.69
CA THR A 615 -1.44 -10.30 -10.33
C THR A 615 -2.42 -9.38 -9.61
N VAL A 616 -2.74 -8.22 -10.21
CA VAL A 616 -3.53 -7.14 -9.58
C VAL A 616 -4.71 -6.69 -10.46
N ALA A 617 -4.79 -7.12 -11.73
CA ALA A 617 -5.91 -6.79 -12.61
C ALA A 617 -7.18 -7.54 -12.22
N SER A 618 -8.31 -6.86 -12.40
CA SER A 618 -9.64 -7.45 -12.28
C SER A 618 -9.79 -8.60 -13.27
N LYS A 619 -10.18 -9.78 -12.77
CA LYS A 619 -10.45 -10.97 -13.59
C LYS A 619 -11.90 -10.99 -14.06
N ALA A 620 -12.80 -10.28 -13.36
CA ALA A 620 -14.18 -10.11 -13.76
C ALA A 620 -14.35 -9.40 -15.12
N ASP A 621 -13.45 -8.46 -15.44
CA ASP A 621 -13.48 -7.72 -16.72
C ASP A 621 -13.05 -8.57 -17.93
N ILE A 622 -12.35 -9.68 -17.70
CA ILE A 622 -11.83 -10.55 -18.77
C ILE A 622 -12.97 -11.38 -19.40
N LYS A 623 -14.10 -11.57 -18.71
CA LYS A 623 -15.24 -12.31 -19.27
C LYS A 623 -16.10 -11.51 -20.26
N THR A 624 -15.88 -10.20 -20.42
CA THR A 624 -16.65 -9.37 -21.37
C THR A 624 -15.92 -9.07 -22.69
N GLY A 625 -14.76 -9.67 -22.96
CA GLY A 625 -14.17 -9.60 -24.31
C GLY A 625 -12.88 -10.38 -24.52
N GLY A 626 -12.97 -11.48 -25.27
CA GLY A 626 -11.88 -12.04 -26.09
C GLY A 626 -10.78 -12.81 -25.36
N ALA A 627 -10.60 -14.07 -25.73
CA ALA A 627 -9.48 -14.91 -25.31
C ALA A 627 -8.12 -14.23 -25.55
N ILE A 628 -7.30 -14.14 -24.51
CA ILE A 628 -5.89 -13.75 -24.64
C ILE A 628 -5.09 -15.00 -25.00
N ALA A 629 -4.60 -15.07 -26.23
CA ALA A 629 -3.62 -16.05 -26.66
C ALA A 629 -2.27 -15.82 -25.95
N PRO A 630 -1.49 -16.88 -25.64
CA PRO A 630 -0.24 -16.75 -24.93
C PRO A 630 0.92 -16.31 -25.84
N GLY A 631 1.75 -15.39 -25.36
CA GLY A 631 3.13 -15.22 -25.81
C GLY A 631 3.45 -13.90 -26.52
N THR A 632 4.17 -13.01 -25.84
CA THR A 632 5.54 -12.59 -26.19
C THR A 632 5.98 -11.47 -25.24
N ALA A 633 6.97 -11.76 -24.40
CA ALA A 633 7.73 -10.75 -23.70
C ALA A 633 8.92 -10.35 -24.57
N ALA A 634 8.93 -9.13 -25.12
CA ALA A 634 10.16 -8.47 -25.56
C ALA A 634 9.98 -6.95 -25.65
N SER A 635 10.91 -6.26 -24.98
CA SER A 635 11.40 -4.89 -25.17
C SER A 635 10.53 -3.86 -25.89
N THR A 636 10.18 -2.80 -25.18
CA THR A 636 10.72 -1.45 -25.48
C THR A 636 10.49 -0.54 -24.27
N ILE A 637 11.60 -0.07 -23.70
CA ILE A 637 11.62 1.08 -22.79
C ILE A 637 11.74 2.29 -23.71
N SER A 638 10.72 3.13 -23.76
CA SER A 638 10.85 4.50 -24.27
C SER A 638 10.40 5.49 -23.19
N ALA A 639 11.25 6.49 -23.02
CA ALA A 639 11.17 7.52 -21.99
C ALA A 639 9.98 8.47 -22.26
N ALA A 640 9.19 8.75 -21.22
CA ALA A 640 8.25 9.85 -21.23
C ALA A 640 9.00 11.16 -20.90
N GLY A 641 9.27 11.94 -21.94
CA GLY A 641 9.48 13.39 -21.87
C GLY A 641 8.22 14.11 -22.34
N ALA A 642 7.89 15.21 -21.68
CA ALA A 642 6.73 16.06 -21.93
C ALA A 642 6.68 16.64 -23.36
N GLY A 643 5.47 16.87 -23.89
CA GLY A 643 5.25 17.69 -25.08
C GLY A 643 3.84 17.56 -25.68
N ASN A 644 3.10 18.66 -25.70
CA ASN A 644 1.75 18.85 -26.25
C ASN A 644 1.59 18.43 -27.73
N GLY A 645 0.35 18.12 -28.14
CA GLY A 645 -0.06 18.28 -29.54
C GLY A 645 -1.23 17.43 -30.03
N SER A 646 -2.43 18.00 -29.94
CA SER A 646 -3.55 17.96 -30.90
C SER A 646 -3.61 16.86 -31.98
N ALA A 647 -4.74 16.18 -32.00
CA ALA A 647 -5.25 15.36 -33.09
C ALA A 647 -5.30 16.09 -34.44
N THR A 648 -5.09 15.34 -35.54
CA THR A 648 -6.08 15.23 -36.62
C THR A 648 -5.89 13.91 -37.37
N ALA A 649 -7.04 13.27 -37.62
CA ALA A 649 -7.21 12.08 -38.43
C ALA A 649 -6.99 12.39 -39.92
N GLY A 650 -6.26 11.51 -40.61
CA GLY A 650 -6.33 11.38 -42.07
C GLY A 650 -7.38 10.32 -42.42
N VAL A 651 -8.45 10.74 -43.11
CA VAL A 651 -9.42 9.84 -43.74
C VAL A 651 -8.98 9.58 -45.18
N VAL A 652 -8.94 8.31 -45.54
CA VAL A 652 -8.81 7.79 -46.90
C VAL A 652 -10.12 8.01 -47.65
N ALA A 653 -10.10 8.64 -48.82
CA ALA A 653 -11.13 8.42 -49.85
C ALA A 653 -10.67 8.83 -51.26
N SER A 654 -10.49 7.81 -52.10
CA SER A 654 -10.90 7.68 -53.52
C SER A 654 -10.93 8.89 -54.48
N ASN A 655 -10.30 8.66 -55.64
CA ASN A 655 -10.74 8.94 -57.01
C ASN A 655 -10.96 10.40 -57.48
N ALA A 656 -9.92 10.89 -58.16
CA ALA A 656 -9.90 11.27 -59.58
C ALA A 656 -11.11 11.99 -60.24
N ARG A 657 -10.78 13.22 -60.72
CA ARG A 657 -11.14 13.88 -62.01
C ARG A 657 -12.00 15.15 -61.95
N HIS A 658 -11.49 16.10 -62.75
CA HIS A 658 -12.12 17.25 -63.44
C HIS A 658 -12.09 18.65 -62.80
N ALA A 659 -11.13 19.43 -63.32
CA ALA A 659 -11.27 20.67 -64.11
C ALA A 659 -11.96 21.91 -63.51
N GLU A 660 -11.12 22.94 -63.33
CA GLU A 660 -11.25 24.36 -63.71
C GLU A 660 -12.52 25.18 -63.37
N GLY A 661 -12.28 26.40 -62.85
CA GLY A 661 -13.12 27.55 -63.20
C GLY A 661 -13.58 28.47 -62.07
N ALA A 662 -12.69 29.36 -61.64
CA ALA A 662 -12.88 30.77 -61.26
C ALA A 662 -14.18 31.31 -60.57
N SER A 663 -13.89 32.06 -59.49
CA SER A 663 -14.43 33.39 -59.10
C SER A 663 -15.62 33.47 -58.12
N GLY A 664 -15.40 34.24 -57.04
CA GLY A 664 -16.40 34.67 -56.06
C GLY A 664 -15.76 35.28 -54.78
N PRO A 665 -15.94 36.58 -54.46
CA PRO A 665 -15.27 37.31 -53.37
C PRO A 665 -16.20 37.50 -52.13
N PRO A 666 -15.90 38.40 -51.16
CA PRO A 666 -14.86 38.36 -50.13
C PRO A 666 -15.45 38.63 -48.70
N SER A 667 -14.54 38.89 -47.75
CA SER A 667 -14.74 39.56 -46.44
C SER A 667 -15.20 38.68 -45.28
N ALA A 668 -14.78 38.89 -44.03
CA ALA A 668 -13.63 39.55 -43.41
C ALA A 668 -13.72 39.15 -41.93
N MET A 669 -12.58 38.90 -41.28
CA MET A 669 -12.17 39.56 -40.02
C MET A 669 -11.16 38.70 -39.22
N TYR A 670 -9.90 39.12 -39.42
CA TYR A 670 -8.75 39.12 -38.51
C TYR A 670 -7.95 37.85 -38.18
N SER A 671 -6.64 38.11 -38.15
CA SER A 671 -5.49 37.21 -38.07
C SER A 671 -4.79 37.30 -36.71
N VAL A 672 -4.19 36.19 -36.27
CA VAL A 672 -3.20 36.13 -35.19
C VAL A 672 -1.80 36.20 -35.79
N LYS A 673 -0.85 36.92 -35.16
CA LYS A 673 0.58 36.81 -35.49
C LYS A 673 1.40 36.39 -34.28
N ALA A 674 2.38 35.54 -34.58
CA ALA A 674 3.31 34.88 -33.68
C ALA A 674 4.41 35.83 -33.16
N VAL A 675 4.94 35.49 -31.99
CA VAL A 675 6.09 36.14 -31.35
C VAL A 675 7.32 35.29 -31.63
N ASN A 676 8.25 35.81 -32.43
CA ASN A 676 9.67 35.43 -32.44
C ASN A 676 10.51 36.66 -32.12
N ASP A 677 11.57 36.43 -31.35
CA ASP A 677 12.90 37.06 -31.41
C ASP A 677 13.00 38.56 -31.75
N ALA A 678 13.27 39.39 -30.73
CA ALA A 678 14.23 40.50 -30.79
C ALA A 678 14.48 41.08 -29.39
N GLU A 679 15.72 41.50 -29.14
CA GLU A 679 16.21 42.20 -27.95
C GLU A 679 15.60 43.61 -27.73
N PRO A 680 15.77 44.23 -26.55
CA PRO A 680 14.77 45.06 -25.88
C PRO A 680 14.83 46.55 -26.25
N ILE A 681 13.72 47.26 -26.05
CA ILE A 681 13.62 48.71 -26.13
C ILE A 681 13.10 49.24 -24.78
N GLU A 682 13.93 50.02 -24.09
CA GLU A 682 13.48 50.95 -23.05
C GLU A 682 12.57 52.01 -23.68
N VAL A 683 11.57 52.50 -22.94
CA VAL A 683 11.35 53.95 -22.66
C VAL A 683 9.94 54.19 -22.09
N GLU A 684 9.96 54.93 -20.98
CA GLU A 684 8.96 55.84 -20.40
C GLU A 684 7.47 55.42 -20.32
N GLY A 685 6.99 55.32 -19.08
CA GLY A 685 5.54 55.32 -18.77
C GLY A 685 5.05 54.30 -17.75
N LEU A 686 5.93 53.51 -17.12
CA LEU A 686 5.52 52.49 -16.16
C LEU A 686 5.22 53.05 -14.77
N LYS A 687 3.94 53.07 -14.39
CA LYS A 687 3.52 53.01 -12.98
C LYS A 687 3.86 51.61 -12.44
N MET A 688 4.99 51.49 -11.76
CA MET A 688 5.29 50.31 -10.94
C MET A 688 4.37 50.27 -9.72
N TYR A 689 3.74 49.11 -9.46
CA TYR A 689 3.28 48.78 -8.11
C TYR A 689 4.35 47.94 -7.40
N LYS A 690 4.78 48.48 -6.27
CA LYS A 690 5.75 47.95 -5.32
C LYS A 690 5.08 46.84 -4.50
N VAL A 691 5.56 45.61 -4.58
CA VAL A 691 5.14 44.55 -3.63
C VAL A 691 6.02 44.67 -2.38
N LYS A 692 5.40 44.91 -1.22
CA LYS A 692 6.07 44.85 0.09
C LYS A 692 6.21 43.39 0.52
N PRO A 693 7.31 43.01 1.18
CA PRO A 693 7.39 41.74 1.88
C PRO A 693 6.54 41.83 3.15
N VAL A 694 5.68 40.85 3.36
CA VAL A 694 5.00 40.65 4.63
C VAL A 694 5.68 39.47 5.33
N TYR A 695 6.07 39.74 6.57
CA TYR A 695 6.56 38.77 7.56
C TYR A 695 5.58 37.61 7.76
#